data_AF-A0A3C1D8W2-F1
#
_entry.id   AF-A0A3C1D8W2-F1
#
_cell.length_a   1.000
_cell.length_b   1.000
_cell.length_c   1.000
_cell.angle_alpha   90.00
_cell.angle_beta   90.00
_cell.angle_gamma   90.00
#
_symmetry.space_group_name_H-M   'P 1'
#
loop_
_entity.id
_entity.type
_entity.pdbx_description
1 polymer ?
#
loop_
_entity_poly.entity_id
_entity_poly.type
_entity_poly.pdbx_seq_one_letter_code
_entity_poly.pdbx_strand_id
1 'polypeptide(L)'
;MSENRARFNSSNGKRLVLVVDDVAVNREMLGAILEGDYEVIFAEDGQEALEQVARNRDMLSLIVLDLLMPRMSGRQALERLKADPETADIPIIVASADSAQEIECLDIGASDFIQKPYPDAGVILARIRRTIELSEDRQIIQSTERDPLTGLYNKEYFYNYAAQYDQHHKGIDMDALVLDINNFSILNERYGREYADDVLRRVGEKTREMVHDSGGIVCRRGADTFLIYCPHRDDYKAILDNASAEFANEQKSNHRVRLRMGVYSNVDKSLDIERRFDRAKMAADTVRNSYLRNIGVYDDSLHKSELYAERLVEDFSTAIQEGQFKVYYQPKFAIQSEAPILESAEALVRWQHPELGLVNPGVFIPLYEENGLIQTLDNYVWCEVARQIAVWNEKFGYCMPISVNVSRVDMYDPNIVHTLLSLLEENSIEESDLHLEVTESAYAEEPDQIVETVNRLRGIGFSIEMDDFGTGYSSLNMLSTLPIDALKLDMGLVHTAFAGEKDTHLLEVIMEIAEHLGVPVIAEGVETEDQLSSLQEMGCDVVQGYYFSAPVPPEEFEHFLEESDAVRIAQARRARMRANDKAGSARGEASAHGGKRVADDAPLDFWGSLPNVRLRTASLVFVVVAFVTAAALFVSDGLVMRGYQDMERANERYIRAQQAATNLEVGSDRLTYCVRSFVMTGDIAHLEDFFEEAEVTRQRDNAVSSLEELLQGVDSPAYRHLAEALSLSNELMGYEYHAMKLVVSAGDYDESNIPAAVRDVQLAPEEQALSPGEKRSLAQELVFGTGYSEYKKSIAEHATQSTESLIADFEEQRQRAMGNMDGLIVLQTVLTGLFFLVVLATALFIALWVRRPLMHMVALMKEKQTVPPMGARELRFVSDTYNTIFEENRRIHARLTYGSTHDALTGLFNRKAYDIMREDMDMSRTALLLIDVDKFKSINDTHGHDVGDLLLKRVAEVLRYSFRSTDLVFRLGGDEFVVIMADVDSSVRDQVKDKIDQANVMLQKPNDDLPPTSLSVGVAFADRQNPDGDIFKDADTALYRVKEAGRCGCIIY
;
A
#
# COMPACT_ATOMS: atom_id res chain seq x y z
N MET A 1 -6.32 50.22 -13.38
CA MET A 1 -6.01 51.33 -14.32
C MET A 1 -5.27 52.51 -13.67
N SER A 2 -5.52 52.88 -12.41
CA SER A 2 -4.81 54.03 -11.78
C SER A 2 -3.33 53.79 -11.47
N GLU A 3 -2.93 52.58 -11.08
CA GLU A 3 -1.56 52.31 -10.61
C GLU A 3 -0.50 52.27 -11.73
N ASN A 4 -0.81 51.76 -12.92
CA ASN A 4 0.14 51.74 -14.05
C ASN A 4 0.56 53.14 -14.55
N ARG A 5 -0.22 54.19 -14.26
CA ARG A 5 0.16 55.58 -14.60
C ARG A 5 1.25 56.16 -13.70
N ALA A 6 1.56 55.54 -12.56
CA ALA A 6 2.58 56.04 -11.65
C ALA A 6 4.02 55.91 -12.17
N ARG A 7 4.24 55.14 -13.25
CA ARG A 7 5.58 54.80 -13.78
C ARG A 7 6.22 55.88 -14.66
N PHE A 8 5.47 56.91 -15.08
CA PHE A 8 5.88 57.91 -16.07
C PHE A 8 6.03 59.34 -15.50
N ASN A 9 6.09 59.49 -14.18
CA ASN A 9 6.19 60.79 -13.52
C ASN A 9 7.59 60.99 -12.89
N SER A 10 8.11 62.20 -13.00
CA SER A 10 9.28 62.67 -12.26
C SER A 10 9.02 62.71 -10.75
N SER A 11 10.06 63.03 -9.97
CA SER A 11 9.98 63.23 -8.52
C SER A 11 8.98 64.31 -8.08
N ASN A 12 8.54 65.19 -8.98
CA ASN A 12 7.53 66.23 -8.75
C ASN A 12 6.13 65.87 -9.30
N GLY A 13 5.92 64.69 -9.87
CA GLY A 13 4.61 64.25 -10.36
C GLY A 13 4.23 64.73 -11.75
N LYS A 14 5.16 65.33 -12.51
CA LYS A 14 4.97 65.72 -13.92
C LYS A 14 5.73 64.79 -14.86
N ARG A 15 5.35 64.76 -16.13
CA ARG A 15 6.11 64.09 -17.21
C ARG A 15 7.34 64.90 -17.59
N LEU A 16 8.45 64.25 -17.89
CA LEU A 16 9.74 64.88 -18.19
C LEU A 16 9.96 65.02 -19.71
N VAL A 17 10.30 66.22 -20.17
CA VAL A 17 10.59 66.53 -21.58
C VAL A 17 12.00 67.12 -21.70
N LEU A 18 12.80 66.60 -22.65
CA LEU A 18 14.11 67.15 -22.99
C LEU A 18 13.97 68.08 -24.21
N VAL A 19 14.38 69.34 -24.09
CA VAL A 19 14.44 70.31 -25.19
C VAL A 19 15.89 70.55 -25.60
N VAL A 20 16.22 70.22 -26.84
CA VAL A 20 17.56 70.32 -27.42
C VAL A 20 17.55 71.32 -28.57
N ASP A 21 18.22 72.45 -28.40
CA ASP A 21 18.27 73.57 -29.35
C ASP A 21 19.51 74.42 -29.03
N ASP A 22 20.32 74.83 -30.01
CA ASP A 22 21.55 75.56 -29.74
C ASP A 22 21.29 77.04 -29.36
N VAL A 23 20.13 77.57 -29.75
CA VAL A 23 19.73 78.96 -29.45
C VAL A 23 19.03 79.01 -28.09
N ALA A 24 19.67 79.64 -27.11
CA ALA A 24 19.13 79.83 -25.76
C ALA A 24 17.70 80.42 -25.73
N VAL A 25 17.38 81.34 -26.63
CA VAL A 25 16.03 81.95 -26.75
C VAL A 25 14.96 80.93 -27.13
N ASN A 26 15.29 79.95 -27.99
CA ASN A 26 14.35 78.88 -28.35
C ASN A 26 14.11 77.94 -27.16
N ARG A 27 15.16 77.63 -26.39
CA ARG A 27 15.06 76.81 -25.16
C ARG A 27 14.22 77.52 -24.09
N GLU A 28 14.46 78.81 -23.84
CA GLU A 28 13.64 79.62 -22.92
C GLU A 28 12.17 79.70 -23.38
N MET A 29 11.92 79.89 -24.68
CA MET A 29 10.56 79.95 -25.24
C MET A 29 9.82 78.62 -25.10
N LEU A 30 10.44 77.50 -25.51
CA LEU A 30 9.84 76.17 -25.37
C LEU A 30 9.68 75.78 -23.89
N GLY A 31 10.66 76.13 -23.05
CA GLY A 31 10.58 75.97 -21.60
C GLY A 31 9.35 76.66 -21.03
N ALA A 32 9.16 77.96 -21.30
CA ALA A 32 8.02 78.73 -20.81
C ALA A 32 6.66 78.23 -21.35
N ILE A 33 6.62 77.61 -22.53
CA ILE A 33 5.42 76.97 -23.09
C ILE A 33 5.10 75.66 -22.35
N LEU A 34 6.12 74.91 -21.93
CA LEU A 34 5.98 73.54 -21.41
C LEU A 34 5.93 73.43 -19.88
N GLU A 35 6.57 74.34 -19.14
CA GLU A 35 6.72 74.31 -17.68
C GLU A 35 5.38 74.24 -16.91
N GLY A 36 4.27 74.67 -17.53
CA GLY A 36 2.92 74.51 -16.99
C GLY A 36 2.50 73.04 -16.83
N ASP A 37 2.64 72.24 -17.89
CA ASP A 37 2.17 70.84 -17.96
C ASP A 37 3.29 69.80 -17.70
N TYR A 38 4.55 70.16 -17.95
CA TYR A 38 5.70 69.25 -17.98
C TYR A 38 6.84 69.73 -17.08
N GLU A 39 7.74 68.82 -16.71
CA GLU A 39 9.08 69.15 -16.22
C GLU A 39 10.02 69.19 -17.43
N VAL A 40 10.86 70.23 -17.54
CA VAL A 40 11.69 70.46 -18.74
C VAL A 40 13.16 70.48 -18.38
N ILE A 41 13.95 69.65 -19.06
CA ILE A 41 15.41 69.71 -19.05
C ILE A 41 15.93 70.12 -20.43
N PHE A 42 17.16 70.64 -20.46
CA PHE A 42 17.73 71.27 -21.65
C PHE A 42 19.08 70.67 -22.05
N ALA A 43 19.40 70.75 -23.34
CA ALA A 43 20.73 70.51 -23.88
C ALA A 43 21.03 71.49 -25.03
N GLU A 44 22.29 71.88 -25.20
CA GLU A 44 22.72 72.85 -26.22
C GLU A 44 23.21 72.20 -27.52
N ASP A 45 23.54 70.90 -27.49
CA ASP A 45 23.95 70.13 -28.67
C ASP A 45 23.59 68.64 -28.58
N GLY A 46 23.77 67.90 -29.68
CA GLY A 46 23.45 66.47 -29.74
C GLY A 46 24.32 65.57 -28.85
N GLN A 47 25.50 66.01 -28.41
CA GLN A 47 26.34 65.25 -27.48
C GLN A 47 25.79 65.39 -26.05
N GLU A 48 25.44 66.59 -25.63
CA GLU A 48 24.79 66.83 -24.34
C GLU A 48 23.40 66.16 -24.27
N ALA A 49 22.65 66.14 -25.38
CA ALA A 49 21.39 65.42 -25.47
C ALA A 49 21.54 63.93 -25.15
N LEU A 50 22.54 63.24 -25.73
CA LEU A 50 22.83 61.84 -25.43
C LEU A 50 23.22 61.63 -23.96
N GLU A 51 23.97 62.57 -23.35
CA GLU A 51 24.30 62.51 -21.92
C GLU A 51 23.08 62.70 -21.01
N GLN A 52 22.15 63.59 -21.37
CA GLN A 52 20.91 63.78 -20.63
C GLN A 52 19.96 62.59 -20.77
N VAL A 53 19.88 61.98 -21.96
CA VAL A 53 19.13 60.74 -22.16
C VAL A 53 19.74 59.61 -21.33
N ALA A 54 21.06 59.39 -21.39
CA ALA A 54 21.71 58.33 -20.61
C ALA A 54 21.52 58.46 -19.08
N ARG A 55 21.31 59.67 -18.56
CA ARG A 55 21.06 59.92 -17.12
C ARG A 55 19.58 59.82 -16.71
N ASN A 56 18.64 60.10 -17.62
CA ASN A 56 17.22 60.26 -17.29
C ASN A 56 16.29 59.32 -18.09
N ARG A 57 16.86 58.35 -18.82
CA ARG A 57 16.20 57.47 -19.79
C ARG A 57 14.85 56.93 -19.32
N ASP A 58 14.81 56.31 -18.15
CA ASP A 58 13.60 55.66 -17.61
C ASP A 58 12.48 56.64 -17.20
N MET A 59 12.78 57.94 -17.13
CA MET A 59 11.84 59.01 -16.78
C MET A 59 11.44 59.90 -17.96
N LEU A 60 12.17 59.83 -19.09
CA LEU A 60 11.95 60.71 -20.23
C LEU A 60 10.69 60.33 -21.02
N SER A 61 9.74 61.25 -21.06
CA SER A 61 8.47 61.07 -21.79
C SER A 61 8.55 61.52 -23.25
N LEU A 62 9.41 62.50 -23.58
CA LEU A 62 9.59 63.02 -24.95
C LEU A 62 10.89 63.83 -25.10
N ILE A 63 11.44 63.87 -26.33
CA ILE A 63 12.53 64.77 -26.72
C ILE A 63 12.05 65.72 -27.82
N VAL A 64 12.28 67.03 -27.69
CA VAL A 64 12.16 68.03 -28.76
C VAL A 64 13.56 68.37 -29.24
N LEU A 65 13.84 68.17 -30.53
CA LEU A 65 15.22 68.14 -31.06
C LEU A 65 15.38 69.04 -32.30
N ASP A 66 16.21 70.07 -32.20
CA ASP A 66 16.64 70.84 -33.38
C ASP A 66 17.62 70.04 -34.24
N LEU A 67 17.47 70.09 -35.57
CA LEU A 67 18.36 69.38 -36.50
C LEU A 67 19.73 70.04 -36.64
N LEU A 68 19.81 71.38 -36.58
CA LEU A 68 20.99 72.14 -36.97
C LEU A 68 21.68 72.77 -35.76
N MET A 69 22.54 72.00 -35.10
CA MET A 69 23.26 72.39 -33.88
C MET A 69 24.78 72.16 -34.04
N PRO A 70 25.63 72.91 -33.30
CA PRO A 70 27.08 72.75 -33.32
C PRO A 70 27.53 71.45 -32.63
N ARG A 71 28.80 71.05 -32.82
CA ARG A 71 29.43 69.79 -32.35
C ARG A 71 28.79 68.50 -32.89
N MET A 72 27.53 68.24 -32.59
CA MET A 72 26.75 67.11 -33.10
C MET A 72 25.37 67.61 -33.52
N SER A 73 25.02 67.38 -34.78
CA SER A 73 23.71 67.77 -35.31
C SER A 73 22.60 66.93 -34.70
N GLY A 74 21.37 67.48 -34.62
CA GLY A 74 20.23 66.72 -34.15
C GLY A 74 19.91 65.51 -35.03
N ARG A 75 20.24 65.55 -36.31
CA ARG A 75 20.16 64.37 -37.19
C ARG A 75 21.03 63.22 -36.68
N GLN A 76 22.29 63.48 -36.34
CA GLN A 76 23.20 62.47 -35.80
C GLN A 76 22.76 61.96 -34.41
N ALA A 77 22.14 62.81 -33.60
CA ALA A 77 21.56 62.41 -32.32
C ALA A 77 20.31 61.53 -32.53
N LEU A 78 19.41 61.90 -33.45
CA LEU A 78 18.21 61.14 -33.82
C LEU A 78 18.57 59.74 -34.35
N GLU A 79 19.52 59.66 -35.30
CA GLU A 79 20.01 58.38 -35.84
C GLU A 79 20.53 57.45 -34.73
N ARG A 80 21.31 57.98 -33.77
CA ARG A 80 21.85 57.19 -32.65
C ARG A 80 20.79 56.76 -31.65
N LEU A 81 19.88 57.66 -31.28
CA LEU A 81 18.78 57.37 -30.35
C LEU A 81 17.78 56.37 -30.95
N LYS A 82 17.64 56.30 -32.27
CA LYS A 82 16.76 55.33 -32.95
C LYS A 82 17.45 54.02 -33.32
N ALA A 83 18.78 54.01 -33.47
CA ALA A 83 19.55 52.79 -33.70
C ALA A 83 19.82 51.96 -32.42
N ASP A 84 19.73 52.59 -31.25
CA ASP A 84 19.93 51.94 -29.95
C ASP A 84 18.61 51.36 -29.41
N PRO A 85 18.45 50.02 -29.29
CA PRO A 85 17.21 49.38 -28.82
C PRO A 85 16.77 49.86 -27.43
N GLU A 86 17.72 50.35 -26.64
CA GLU A 86 17.50 50.85 -25.30
C GLU A 86 16.79 52.23 -25.29
N THR A 87 17.02 53.07 -26.31
CA THR A 87 16.47 54.44 -26.41
C THR A 87 15.51 54.66 -27.58
N ALA A 88 15.38 53.70 -28.50
CA ALA A 88 14.56 53.78 -29.71
C ALA A 88 13.07 54.08 -29.45
N ASP A 89 12.51 53.61 -28.35
CA ASP A 89 11.10 53.80 -28.00
C ASP A 89 10.77 55.21 -27.45
N ILE A 90 11.77 56.02 -27.08
CA ILE A 90 11.52 57.40 -26.62
C ILE A 90 11.00 58.22 -27.81
N PRO A 91 9.83 58.89 -27.70
CA PRO A 91 9.31 59.68 -28.81
C PRO A 91 10.12 60.96 -29.00
N ILE A 92 10.43 61.29 -30.25
CA ILE A 92 11.25 62.44 -30.61
C ILE A 92 10.50 63.32 -31.60
N ILE A 93 10.23 64.57 -31.24
CA ILE A 93 9.68 65.58 -32.14
C ILE A 93 10.82 66.43 -32.67
N VAL A 94 10.94 66.49 -33.98
CA VAL A 94 12.00 67.26 -34.64
C VAL A 94 11.54 68.69 -34.90
N ALA A 95 12.35 69.68 -34.54
CA ALA A 95 12.11 71.09 -34.81
C ALA A 95 13.09 71.61 -35.88
N SER A 96 12.61 72.18 -36.99
CA SER A 96 13.49 72.74 -38.02
C SER A 96 12.84 73.87 -38.80
N ALA A 97 13.65 74.81 -39.31
CA ALA A 97 13.18 75.86 -40.22
C ALA A 97 12.93 75.36 -41.66
N ASP A 98 13.52 74.21 -42.02
CA ASP A 98 13.43 73.63 -43.37
C ASP A 98 12.42 72.48 -43.40
N SER A 99 11.25 72.73 -44.01
CA SER A 99 10.20 71.72 -44.17
C SER A 99 10.54 70.63 -45.20
N ALA A 100 11.60 70.78 -46.01
CA ALA A 100 12.05 69.70 -46.89
C ALA A 100 12.64 68.51 -46.11
N GLN A 101 13.05 68.73 -44.85
CA GLN A 101 13.65 67.72 -43.98
C GLN A 101 12.61 66.93 -43.15
N GLU A 102 11.33 67.29 -43.23
CA GLU A 102 10.23 66.64 -42.49
C GLU A 102 10.13 65.15 -42.84
N ILE A 103 10.05 64.80 -44.13
CA ILE A 103 9.95 63.42 -44.61
C ILE A 103 11.18 62.60 -44.16
N GLU A 104 12.38 63.14 -44.37
CA GLU A 104 13.64 62.46 -44.05
C GLU A 104 13.77 62.15 -42.55
N CYS A 105 13.29 63.03 -41.67
CA CYS A 105 13.35 62.79 -40.23
C CYS A 105 12.31 61.77 -39.76
N LEU A 106 11.12 61.76 -40.37
CA LEU A 106 10.10 60.74 -40.11
C LEU A 106 10.57 59.35 -40.58
N ASP A 107 11.24 59.26 -41.74
CA ASP A 107 11.82 58.02 -42.25
C ASP A 107 12.94 57.45 -41.34
N ILE A 108 13.70 58.31 -40.65
CA ILE A 108 14.70 57.90 -39.64
C ILE A 108 14.03 57.43 -38.32
N GLY A 109 12.76 57.76 -38.09
CA GLY A 109 11.99 57.36 -36.91
C GLY A 109 11.66 58.47 -35.92
N ALA A 110 11.67 59.75 -36.34
CA ALA A 110 11.03 60.83 -35.59
C ALA A 110 9.51 60.58 -35.47
N SER A 111 8.93 61.01 -34.36
CA SER A 111 7.53 60.76 -34.02
C SER A 111 6.58 61.86 -34.54
N ASP A 112 7.07 63.09 -34.67
CA ASP A 112 6.36 64.23 -35.26
C ASP A 112 7.37 65.33 -35.67
N PHE A 113 6.91 66.36 -36.38
CA PHE A 113 7.71 67.50 -36.82
C PHE A 113 7.06 68.85 -36.46
N ILE A 114 7.88 69.83 -36.08
CA ILE A 114 7.49 71.23 -35.80
C ILE A 114 8.33 72.17 -36.66
N GLN A 115 7.68 72.86 -37.59
CA GLN A 115 8.34 73.88 -38.40
C GLN A 115 8.63 75.15 -37.58
N LYS A 116 9.84 75.70 -37.73
CA LYS A 116 10.23 77.03 -37.23
C LYS A 116 9.92 78.11 -38.28
N PRO A 117 9.46 79.32 -37.92
CA PRO A 117 9.21 79.82 -36.57
C PRO A 117 8.06 79.08 -35.89
N TYR A 118 8.22 78.86 -34.58
CA TYR A 118 7.32 78.04 -33.78
C TYR A 118 5.84 78.47 -33.92
N PRO A 119 4.91 77.50 -34.11
CA PRO A 119 3.48 77.80 -34.18
C PRO A 119 2.92 78.21 -32.80
N ASP A 120 1.63 78.50 -32.75
CA ASP A 120 0.94 78.84 -31.50
C ASP A 120 1.22 77.82 -30.37
N ALA A 121 1.39 78.31 -29.14
CA ALA A 121 1.74 77.49 -27.99
C ALA A 121 0.75 76.33 -27.74
N GLY A 122 -0.54 76.52 -28.04
CA GLY A 122 -1.55 75.48 -27.96
C GLY A 122 -1.35 74.35 -28.98
N VAL A 123 -0.79 74.65 -30.17
CA VAL A 123 -0.45 73.65 -31.19
C VAL A 123 0.76 72.82 -30.76
N ILE A 124 1.78 73.46 -30.17
CA ILE A 124 2.98 72.79 -29.66
C ILE A 124 2.61 71.86 -28.50
N LEU A 125 1.83 72.35 -27.53
CA LEU A 125 1.32 71.55 -26.42
C LEU A 125 0.45 70.39 -26.89
N ALA A 126 -0.42 70.60 -27.89
CA ALA A 126 -1.26 69.53 -28.46
C ALA A 126 -0.43 68.44 -29.14
N ARG A 127 0.59 68.80 -29.94
CA ARG A 127 1.49 67.84 -30.60
C ARG A 127 2.30 67.03 -29.59
N ILE A 128 2.93 67.68 -28.63
CA ILE A 128 3.72 67.02 -27.57
C ILE A 128 2.83 66.09 -26.74
N ARG A 129 1.66 66.58 -26.29
CA ARG A 129 0.70 65.77 -25.54
C ARG A 129 0.24 64.54 -26.33
N ARG A 130 -0.15 64.72 -27.60
CA ARG A 130 -0.65 63.62 -28.43
C ARG A 130 0.43 62.58 -28.74
N THR A 131 1.67 63.02 -28.94
CA THR A 131 2.81 62.13 -29.20
C THR A 131 3.16 61.31 -27.97
N ILE A 132 3.16 61.92 -26.78
CA ILE A 132 3.33 61.21 -25.50
C ILE A 132 2.20 60.20 -25.28
N GLU A 133 0.93 60.60 -25.44
CA GLU A 133 -0.22 59.70 -25.29
C GLU A 133 -0.13 58.50 -26.23
N LEU A 134 0.21 58.69 -27.51
CA LEU A 134 0.38 57.60 -28.47
C LEU A 134 1.55 56.65 -28.12
N SER A 135 2.60 57.18 -27.49
CA SER A 135 3.75 56.38 -27.04
C SER A 135 3.41 55.56 -25.78
N GLU A 136 2.75 56.18 -24.80
CA GLU A 136 2.25 55.49 -23.60
C GLU A 136 1.19 54.45 -23.93
N ASP A 137 0.20 54.78 -24.79
CA ASP A 137 -0.83 53.84 -25.24
C ASP A 137 -0.20 52.62 -25.94
N ARG A 138 0.85 52.82 -26.76
CA ARG A 138 1.60 51.72 -27.41
C ARG A 138 2.30 50.82 -26.40
N GLN A 139 2.96 51.40 -25.38
CA GLN A 139 3.62 50.62 -24.33
C GLN A 139 2.63 49.89 -23.42
N ILE A 140 1.48 50.51 -23.13
CA ILE A 140 0.38 49.87 -22.40
C ILE A 140 -0.13 48.67 -23.21
N ILE A 141 -0.39 48.84 -24.51
CA ILE A 141 -0.79 47.76 -25.43
C ILE A 141 0.24 46.63 -25.38
N GLN A 142 1.53 46.90 -25.65
CA GLN A 142 2.57 45.86 -25.64
C GLN A 142 2.68 45.11 -24.30
N SER A 143 2.51 45.79 -23.16
CA SER A 143 2.45 45.15 -21.84
C SER A 143 1.17 44.34 -21.57
N THR A 144 0.16 44.46 -22.44
CA THR A 144 -1.07 43.65 -22.47
C THR A 144 -1.19 42.75 -23.70
N GLU A 145 -0.11 42.53 -24.47
CA GLU A 145 -0.09 41.58 -25.59
C GLU A 145 0.52 40.20 -25.21
N ARG A 146 1.39 40.16 -24.19
CA ARG A 146 2.20 38.98 -23.85
C ARG A 146 2.02 38.49 -22.41
N ASP A 147 2.18 37.18 -22.22
CA ASP A 147 2.25 36.52 -20.91
C ASP A 147 3.59 36.88 -20.21
N PRO A 148 3.58 37.38 -18.97
CA PRO A 148 4.79 37.90 -18.32
C PRO A 148 5.78 36.82 -17.88
N LEU A 149 5.37 35.54 -17.84
CA LEU A 149 6.25 34.44 -17.48
C LEU A 149 7.02 33.91 -18.70
N THR A 150 6.32 33.70 -19.81
CA THR A 150 6.83 32.99 -21.01
C THR A 150 7.14 33.90 -22.20
N GLY A 151 6.66 35.15 -22.19
CA GLY A 151 6.80 36.09 -23.31
C GLY A 151 6.01 35.72 -24.57
N LEU A 152 5.17 34.68 -24.51
CA LEU A 152 4.22 34.29 -25.55
C LEU A 152 3.05 35.26 -25.61
N TYR A 153 2.20 35.18 -26.64
CA TYR A 153 0.96 35.96 -26.64
C TYR A 153 0.01 35.51 -25.51
N ASN A 154 -0.72 36.45 -24.92
CA ASN A 154 -1.84 36.11 -24.05
C ASN A 154 -3.08 35.72 -24.88
N LYS A 155 -4.08 35.10 -24.21
CA LYS A 155 -5.28 34.55 -24.85
C LYS A 155 -6.03 35.57 -25.71
N GLU A 156 -6.27 36.76 -25.15
CA GLU A 156 -7.10 37.80 -25.80
C GLU A 156 -6.42 38.35 -27.06
N TYR A 157 -5.12 38.63 -27.01
CA TYR A 157 -4.40 39.09 -28.19
C TYR A 157 -4.29 37.99 -29.25
N PHE A 158 -3.97 36.76 -28.83
CA PHE A 158 -3.80 35.62 -29.72
C PHE A 158 -5.04 35.33 -30.58
N TYR A 159 -6.24 35.30 -29.99
CA TYR A 159 -7.47 35.09 -30.76
C TYR A 159 -7.76 36.23 -31.74
N ASN A 160 -7.56 37.48 -31.32
CA ASN A 160 -7.73 38.64 -32.19
C ASN A 160 -6.73 38.64 -33.35
N TYR A 161 -5.48 38.27 -33.09
CA TYR A 161 -4.43 38.20 -34.11
C TYR A 161 -4.65 37.01 -35.06
N ALA A 162 -5.03 35.84 -34.56
CA ALA A 162 -5.40 34.67 -35.37
C ALA A 162 -6.58 34.96 -36.32
N ALA A 163 -7.61 35.65 -35.82
CA ALA A 163 -8.76 36.07 -36.63
C ALA A 163 -8.39 37.08 -37.72
N GLN A 164 -7.44 38.00 -37.46
CA GLN A 164 -6.89 38.90 -38.48
C GLN A 164 -6.00 38.15 -39.49
N TYR A 165 -5.19 37.19 -39.01
CA TYR A 165 -4.34 36.36 -39.85
C TYR A 165 -5.17 35.60 -40.90
N ASP A 166 -6.29 35.00 -40.50
CA ASP A 166 -7.25 34.33 -41.40
C ASP A 166 -7.84 35.27 -42.47
N GLN A 167 -8.11 36.54 -42.11
CA GLN A 167 -8.65 37.53 -43.05
C GLN A 167 -7.64 37.89 -44.14
N HIS A 168 -6.36 37.93 -43.80
CA HIS A 168 -5.26 38.21 -44.73
C HIS A 168 -4.78 36.97 -45.50
N HIS A 169 -4.90 35.77 -44.92
CA HIS A 169 -4.38 34.50 -45.46
C HIS A 169 -5.48 33.45 -45.71
N LYS A 170 -6.55 33.85 -46.40
CA LYS A 170 -7.74 33.01 -46.60
C LYS A 170 -7.45 31.63 -47.21
N GLY A 171 -6.51 31.56 -48.16
CA GLY A 171 -6.18 30.34 -48.93
C GLY A 171 -5.05 29.48 -48.36
N ILE A 172 -4.63 29.68 -47.11
CA ILE A 172 -3.68 28.80 -46.41
C ILE A 172 -4.49 27.93 -45.45
N ASP A 173 -4.45 26.61 -45.59
CA ASP A 173 -5.05 25.69 -44.62
C ASP A 173 -4.28 25.76 -43.30
N MET A 174 -4.98 25.72 -42.16
CA MET A 174 -4.41 25.98 -40.84
C MET A 174 -4.79 24.87 -39.85
N ASP A 175 -3.93 24.64 -38.87
CA ASP A 175 -4.16 23.72 -37.75
C ASP A 175 -4.27 24.49 -36.43
N ALA A 176 -5.13 23.98 -35.53
CA ALA A 176 -5.19 24.41 -34.14
C ALA A 176 -4.66 23.28 -33.25
N LEU A 177 -3.58 23.54 -32.51
CA LEU A 177 -2.97 22.57 -31.59
C LEU A 177 -3.06 23.08 -30.15
N VAL A 178 -3.43 22.19 -29.23
CA VAL A 178 -3.37 22.41 -27.78
C VAL A 178 -2.25 21.55 -27.24
N LEU A 179 -1.27 22.14 -26.57
CA LEU A 179 -0.17 21.43 -25.90
C LEU A 179 -0.28 21.67 -24.39
N ASP A 180 -0.15 20.61 -23.60
CA ASP A 180 -0.42 20.64 -22.16
C ASP A 180 0.54 19.71 -21.39
N ILE A 181 0.75 19.99 -20.10
CA ILE A 181 1.76 19.30 -19.27
C ILE A 181 1.07 18.32 -18.31
N ASN A 182 1.34 17.02 -18.46
CA ASN A 182 0.70 16.01 -17.62
C ASN A 182 1.09 16.17 -16.13
N ASN A 183 0.09 16.18 -15.26
CA ASN A 183 0.22 16.24 -13.80
C ASN A 183 1.05 17.43 -13.27
N PHE A 184 0.88 18.62 -13.87
CA PHE A 184 1.60 19.83 -13.48
C PHE A 184 1.38 20.26 -12.02
N SER A 185 0.25 19.92 -11.39
CA SER A 185 0.01 20.11 -9.96
C SER A 185 1.05 19.39 -9.09
N ILE A 186 1.29 18.10 -9.36
CA ILE A 186 2.28 17.27 -8.67
C ILE A 186 3.69 17.85 -8.85
N LEU A 187 3.99 18.44 -10.02
CA LEU A 187 5.28 19.07 -10.29
C LEU A 187 5.50 20.33 -9.43
N ASN A 188 4.46 21.14 -9.23
CA ASN A 188 4.49 22.30 -8.32
C ASN A 188 4.68 21.88 -6.86
N GLU A 189 3.91 20.89 -6.38
CA GLU A 189 3.97 20.41 -4.99
C GLU A 189 5.33 19.79 -4.65
N ARG A 190 5.89 19.01 -5.58
CA ARG A 190 7.09 18.20 -5.32
C ARG A 190 8.41 18.94 -5.52
N TYR A 191 8.47 19.87 -6.46
CA TYR A 191 9.72 20.56 -6.86
C TYR A 191 9.66 22.07 -6.65
N GLY A 192 8.51 22.61 -6.24
CA GLY A 192 8.31 24.02 -5.97
C GLY A 192 8.02 24.85 -7.22
N ARG A 193 7.39 26.00 -6.99
CA ARG A 193 6.89 26.89 -8.05
C ARG A 193 7.98 27.43 -8.97
N GLU A 194 9.20 27.67 -8.47
CA GLU A 194 10.31 28.18 -9.29
C GLU A 194 10.74 27.18 -10.38
N TYR A 195 10.74 25.88 -10.09
CA TYR A 195 11.03 24.84 -11.08
C TYR A 195 9.88 24.70 -12.08
N ALA A 196 8.63 24.75 -11.60
CA ALA A 196 7.44 24.70 -12.45
C ALA A 196 7.37 25.89 -13.43
N ASP A 197 7.65 27.10 -12.95
CA ASP A 197 7.73 28.32 -13.75
C ASP A 197 8.86 28.24 -14.80
N ASP A 198 9.96 27.55 -14.49
CA ASP A 198 11.07 27.33 -15.43
C ASP A 198 10.75 26.30 -16.53
N VAL A 199 10.07 25.21 -16.18
CA VAL A 199 9.51 24.25 -17.15
C VAL A 199 8.56 24.98 -18.12
N LEU A 200 7.67 25.85 -17.62
CA LEU A 200 6.76 26.63 -18.45
C LEU A 200 7.48 27.58 -19.42
N ARG A 201 8.57 28.23 -19.00
CA ARG A 201 9.41 29.06 -19.89
C ARG A 201 10.01 28.22 -21.01
N ARG A 202 10.63 27.09 -20.68
CA ARG A 202 11.32 26.22 -21.65
C ARG A 202 10.36 25.58 -22.65
N VAL A 203 9.18 25.10 -22.21
CA VAL A 203 8.11 24.64 -23.11
C VAL A 203 7.66 25.77 -24.04
N GLY A 204 7.40 26.97 -23.51
CA GLY A 204 6.94 28.10 -24.30
C GLY A 204 7.96 28.56 -25.35
N GLU A 205 9.24 28.63 -24.99
CA GLU A 205 10.33 28.99 -25.89
C GLU A 205 10.49 27.98 -27.03
N LYS A 206 10.58 26.68 -26.73
CA LYS A 206 10.69 25.62 -27.75
C LYS A 206 9.50 25.60 -28.69
N THR A 207 8.28 25.75 -28.15
CA THR A 207 7.05 25.78 -28.96
C THR A 207 7.05 26.98 -29.92
N ARG A 208 7.54 28.14 -29.48
CA ARG A 208 7.68 29.35 -30.31
C ARG A 208 8.72 29.15 -31.42
N GLU A 209 9.90 28.62 -31.09
CA GLU A 209 10.97 28.35 -32.08
C GLU A 209 10.47 27.47 -33.23
N MET A 210 9.73 26.39 -32.93
CA MET A 210 9.31 25.40 -33.94
C MET A 210 8.31 25.93 -34.96
N VAL A 211 7.43 26.86 -34.58
CA VAL A 211 6.40 27.38 -35.51
C VAL A 211 6.75 28.70 -36.16
N HIS A 212 7.79 29.39 -35.67
CA HIS A 212 8.27 30.67 -36.17
C HIS A 212 8.52 30.64 -37.68
N ASP A 213 9.26 29.65 -38.16
CA ASP A 213 9.66 29.55 -39.57
C ASP A 213 8.50 29.16 -40.50
N SER A 214 7.44 28.55 -39.96
CA SER A 214 6.16 28.34 -40.65
C SER A 214 5.20 29.53 -40.56
N GLY A 215 5.59 30.63 -39.91
CA GLY A 215 4.70 31.79 -39.71
C GLY A 215 3.51 31.51 -38.78
N GLY A 216 3.64 30.51 -37.91
CA GLY A 216 2.66 30.19 -36.87
C GLY A 216 2.84 31.05 -35.61
N ILE A 217 1.80 31.07 -34.78
CA ILE A 217 1.72 31.87 -33.55
C ILE A 217 1.45 30.96 -32.35
N VAL A 218 1.94 31.37 -31.17
CA VAL A 218 1.82 30.61 -29.93
C VAL A 218 1.34 31.50 -28.79
N CYS A 219 0.46 30.94 -27.97
CA CYS A 219 -0.12 31.57 -26.79
C CYS A 219 -0.05 30.64 -25.58
N ARG A 220 0.00 31.23 -24.38
CA ARG A 220 -0.29 30.51 -23.12
C ARG A 220 -1.72 30.83 -22.69
N ARG A 221 -2.61 29.83 -22.66
CA ARG A 221 -4.05 30.00 -22.27
C ARG A 221 -4.18 30.29 -20.78
N GLY A 222 -3.32 29.67 -19.97
CA GLY A 222 -3.30 29.74 -18.52
C GLY A 222 -2.69 28.46 -17.95
N ALA A 223 -2.20 28.50 -16.70
CA ALA A 223 -1.56 27.38 -16.02
C ALA A 223 -0.47 26.69 -16.88
N ASP A 224 -0.72 25.45 -17.29
CA ASP A 224 0.10 24.48 -18.05
C ASP A 224 -0.24 24.41 -19.55
N THR A 225 -1.34 25.02 -20.00
CA THR A 225 -1.84 24.88 -21.37
C THR A 225 -1.34 25.96 -22.33
N PHE A 226 -0.82 25.51 -23.48
CA PHE A 226 -0.35 26.31 -24.61
C PHE A 226 -1.23 26.09 -25.85
N LEU A 227 -1.46 27.15 -26.62
CA LEU A 227 -2.23 27.14 -27.87
C LEU A 227 -1.30 27.49 -29.03
N ILE A 228 -1.40 26.76 -30.13
CA ILE A 228 -0.58 26.93 -31.33
C ILE A 228 -1.52 27.05 -32.53
N TYR A 229 -1.38 28.12 -33.31
CA TYR A 229 -2.07 28.28 -34.59
C TYR A 229 -1.02 28.40 -35.70
N CYS A 230 -0.99 27.45 -36.62
CA CYS A 230 0.02 27.37 -37.68
C CYS A 230 -0.60 26.91 -39.00
N PRO A 231 0.06 27.11 -40.16
CA PRO A 231 -0.32 26.46 -41.39
C PRO A 231 -0.33 24.93 -41.24
N HIS A 232 -1.15 24.27 -42.06
CA HIS A 232 -1.39 22.83 -42.00
C HIS A 232 -0.10 22.00 -42.20
N ARG A 233 0.10 20.99 -41.34
CA ARG A 233 1.30 20.11 -41.32
C ARG A 233 0.94 18.68 -40.92
N ASP A 234 1.73 17.70 -41.35
CA ASP A 234 1.59 16.28 -40.94
C ASP A 234 2.55 15.86 -39.79
N ASP A 235 3.45 16.75 -39.35
CA ASP A 235 4.61 16.42 -38.51
C ASP A 235 4.43 16.67 -37.00
N TYR A 236 3.21 16.64 -36.48
CA TYR A 236 2.88 16.92 -35.08
C TYR A 236 3.72 16.14 -34.05
N LYS A 237 4.10 14.90 -34.37
CA LYS A 237 4.97 14.09 -33.52
C LYS A 237 6.36 14.71 -33.34
N ALA A 238 6.95 15.27 -34.40
CA ALA A 238 8.24 15.95 -34.30
C ALA A 238 8.14 17.21 -33.42
N ILE A 239 7.02 17.94 -33.48
CA ILE A 239 6.76 19.11 -32.62
C ILE A 239 6.73 18.68 -31.14
N LEU A 240 5.98 17.62 -30.81
CA LEU A 240 5.87 17.13 -29.43
C LEU A 240 7.16 16.49 -28.90
N ASP A 241 7.85 15.70 -29.72
CA ASP A 241 9.11 15.05 -29.36
C ASP A 241 10.23 16.08 -29.13
N ASN A 242 10.34 17.11 -29.98
CA ASN A 242 11.30 18.21 -29.79
C ASN A 242 11.01 19.02 -28.52
N ALA A 243 9.73 19.29 -28.21
CA ALA A 243 9.35 19.99 -26.98
C ALA A 243 9.64 19.13 -25.73
N SER A 244 9.57 17.80 -25.86
CA SER A 244 9.84 16.85 -24.79
C SER A 244 11.33 16.53 -24.61
N ALA A 245 12.14 16.68 -25.65
CA ALA A 245 13.58 16.35 -25.65
C ALA A 245 14.39 17.22 -24.68
N GLU A 246 13.98 18.48 -24.49
CA GLU A 246 14.56 19.43 -23.52
C GLU A 246 14.61 18.86 -22.09
N PHE A 247 13.64 18.01 -21.74
CA PHE A 247 13.50 17.40 -20.39
C PHE A 247 14.05 15.97 -20.30
N ALA A 248 14.61 15.41 -21.39
CA ALA A 248 15.07 14.02 -21.42
C ALA A 248 16.39 13.78 -20.66
N ASN A 249 17.19 14.82 -20.43
CA ASN A 249 18.56 14.72 -19.91
C ASN A 249 18.75 15.27 -18.47
N GLU A 250 17.68 15.62 -17.74
CA GLU A 250 17.81 16.18 -16.38
C GLU A 250 18.19 15.12 -15.32
N GLN A 251 19.50 15.01 -15.00
CA GLN A 251 20.00 14.15 -13.92
C GLN A 251 19.50 14.50 -12.50
N LYS A 252 18.73 15.59 -12.33
CA LYS A 252 18.31 16.10 -11.00
C LYS A 252 16.88 15.71 -10.59
N SER A 253 16.04 15.17 -11.47
CA SER A 253 14.71 14.71 -11.09
C SER A 253 14.46 13.27 -11.54
N ASN A 254 13.95 12.43 -10.63
CA ASN A 254 13.39 11.12 -10.97
C ASN A 254 11.98 11.24 -11.58
N HIS A 255 11.71 12.32 -12.33
CA HIS A 255 10.41 12.61 -12.91
C HIS A 255 10.55 13.27 -14.28
N ARG A 256 10.31 12.48 -15.32
CA ARG A 256 10.30 12.94 -16.70
C ARG A 256 9.03 13.79 -16.93
N VAL A 257 9.21 15.08 -17.17
CA VAL A 257 8.14 15.97 -17.64
C VAL A 257 7.56 15.36 -18.92
N ARG A 258 6.23 15.20 -18.99
CA ARG A 258 5.53 14.66 -20.15
C ARG A 258 4.56 15.69 -20.70
N LEU A 259 4.62 15.89 -22.00
CA LEU A 259 3.74 16.76 -22.75
C LEU A 259 2.69 15.91 -23.48
N ARG A 260 1.46 16.41 -23.56
CA ARG A 260 0.39 15.89 -24.41
C ARG A 260 -0.02 16.94 -25.44
N MET A 261 -0.49 16.50 -26.60
CA MET A 261 -0.99 17.37 -27.65
C MET A 261 -2.37 16.91 -28.12
N GLY A 262 -3.27 17.87 -28.33
CA GLY A 262 -4.50 17.68 -29.09
C GLY A 262 -4.44 18.49 -30.37
N VAL A 263 -4.85 17.87 -31.47
CA VAL A 263 -4.71 18.41 -32.82
C VAL A 263 -6.09 18.52 -33.46
N TYR A 264 -6.51 19.71 -33.86
CA TYR A 264 -7.55 19.88 -34.87
C TYR A 264 -6.89 20.31 -36.18
N SER A 265 -6.73 19.34 -37.08
CA SER A 265 -6.09 19.50 -38.38
C SER A 265 -7.06 20.07 -39.42
N ASN A 266 -6.52 20.91 -40.32
CA ASN A 266 -7.24 21.61 -41.39
C ASN A 266 -8.59 22.20 -40.93
N VAL A 267 -8.49 23.19 -40.03
CA VAL A 267 -9.63 23.71 -39.27
C VAL A 267 -10.72 24.32 -40.16
N ASP A 268 -11.99 24.10 -39.81
CA ASP A 268 -13.09 24.79 -40.44
C ASP A 268 -13.04 26.29 -40.10
N LYS A 269 -12.66 27.11 -41.09
CA LYS A 269 -12.58 28.57 -40.97
C LYS A 269 -13.94 29.27 -40.83
N SER A 270 -15.07 28.56 -40.97
CA SER A 270 -16.40 29.08 -40.66
C SER A 270 -16.63 29.26 -39.14
N LEU A 271 -15.89 28.50 -38.32
CA LEU A 271 -15.89 28.61 -36.87
C LEU A 271 -15.06 29.80 -36.39
N ASP A 272 -15.45 30.40 -35.27
CA ASP A 272 -14.59 31.32 -34.54
C ASP A 272 -13.30 30.62 -34.04
N ILE A 273 -12.28 31.39 -33.70
CA ILE A 273 -10.96 30.84 -33.30
C ILE A 273 -11.07 30.01 -32.01
N GLU A 274 -11.94 30.40 -31.07
CA GLU A 274 -12.06 29.73 -29.77
C GLU A 274 -12.61 28.30 -29.92
N ARG A 275 -13.69 28.11 -30.68
CA ARG A 275 -14.27 26.78 -30.98
C ARG A 275 -13.28 25.83 -31.64
N ARG A 276 -12.35 26.32 -32.47
CA ARG A 276 -11.31 25.49 -33.10
C ARG A 276 -10.32 24.99 -32.04
N PHE A 277 -9.96 25.82 -31.07
CA PHE A 277 -9.10 25.42 -29.95
C PHE A 277 -9.81 24.55 -28.92
N ASP A 278 -11.12 24.68 -28.76
CA ASP A 278 -11.88 23.76 -27.91
C ASP A 278 -11.98 22.36 -28.56
N ARG A 279 -12.17 22.25 -29.89
CA ARG A 279 -12.04 20.98 -30.64
C ARG A 279 -10.65 20.33 -30.48
N ALA A 280 -9.59 21.13 -30.62
CA ALA A 280 -8.23 20.66 -30.37
C ALA A 280 -8.03 20.25 -28.90
N LYS A 281 -8.70 20.89 -27.94
CA LYS A 281 -8.66 20.50 -26.52
C LYS A 281 -9.37 19.17 -26.26
N MET A 282 -10.55 18.92 -26.84
CA MET A 282 -11.23 17.61 -26.75
C MET A 282 -10.27 16.48 -27.13
N ALA A 283 -9.56 16.66 -28.26
CA ALA A 283 -8.55 15.71 -28.72
C ALA A 283 -7.41 15.52 -27.71
N ALA A 284 -6.92 16.59 -27.06
CA ALA A 284 -5.89 16.49 -26.02
C ALA A 284 -6.39 15.70 -24.78
N ASP A 285 -7.68 15.76 -24.48
CA ASP A 285 -8.29 15.08 -23.34
C ASP A 285 -8.51 13.58 -23.60
N THR A 286 -8.75 13.14 -24.84
CA THR A 286 -8.77 11.69 -25.22
C THR A 286 -7.47 10.94 -24.89
N VAL A 287 -6.35 11.64 -24.73
CA VAL A 287 -5.03 11.08 -24.43
C VAL A 287 -4.54 11.35 -23.01
N ARG A 288 -5.37 11.96 -22.14
CA ARG A 288 -4.99 12.37 -20.77
C ARG A 288 -4.42 11.20 -19.94
N ASN A 289 -5.09 10.05 -20.00
CA ASN A 289 -4.75 8.85 -19.20
C ASN A 289 -3.92 7.81 -19.98
N SER A 290 -3.50 8.12 -21.22
CA SER A 290 -2.75 7.15 -22.02
C SER A 290 -1.23 7.23 -21.76
N TYR A 291 -0.64 6.10 -21.37
CA TYR A 291 0.80 5.97 -21.21
C TYR A 291 1.55 5.79 -22.54
N LEU A 292 0.84 5.41 -23.61
CA LEU A 292 1.40 5.07 -24.93
C LEU A 292 1.10 6.12 -26.00
N ARG A 293 0.00 6.87 -25.86
CA ARG A 293 -0.44 7.88 -26.83
C ARG A 293 -0.42 9.25 -26.17
N ASN A 294 0.38 10.15 -26.70
CA ASN A 294 0.52 11.53 -26.24
C ASN A 294 0.02 12.56 -27.27
N ILE A 295 -0.55 12.09 -28.39
CA ILE A 295 -1.20 12.92 -29.41
C ILE A 295 -2.60 12.37 -29.69
N GLY A 296 -3.62 13.19 -29.40
CA GLY A 296 -4.98 13.00 -29.87
C GLY A 296 -5.24 13.87 -31.10
N VAL A 297 -6.01 13.35 -32.05
CA VAL A 297 -6.45 14.10 -33.24
C VAL A 297 -7.97 14.18 -33.19
N TYR A 298 -8.51 15.38 -33.39
CA TYR A 298 -9.93 15.63 -33.40
C TYR A 298 -10.58 15.00 -34.63
N ASP A 299 -11.71 14.32 -34.43
CA ASP A 299 -12.63 13.94 -35.47
C ASP A 299 -14.07 14.35 -35.06
N ASP A 300 -14.98 14.38 -36.04
CA ASP A 300 -16.39 14.74 -35.79
C ASP A 300 -17.18 13.65 -35.02
N SER A 301 -16.58 12.51 -34.68
CA SER A 301 -17.20 11.50 -33.82
C SER A 301 -16.99 11.82 -32.33
N LEU A 302 -15.82 12.33 -31.95
CA LEU A 302 -15.51 12.77 -30.59
C LEU A 302 -16.50 13.84 -30.10
N HIS A 303 -16.73 14.88 -30.90
CA HIS A 303 -17.68 15.95 -30.55
C HIS A 303 -19.14 15.46 -30.46
N LYS A 304 -19.52 14.47 -31.29
CA LYS A 304 -20.84 13.83 -31.18
C LYS A 304 -20.95 13.00 -29.91
N SER A 305 -19.89 12.33 -29.49
CA SER A 305 -19.84 11.57 -28.24
C SER A 305 -19.93 12.48 -27.02
N GLU A 306 -19.29 13.65 -27.06
CA GLU A 306 -19.34 14.64 -25.97
C GLU A 306 -20.72 15.30 -25.87
N LEU A 307 -21.31 15.75 -26.99
CA LEU A 307 -22.70 16.24 -27.03
C LEU A 307 -23.72 15.18 -26.61
N TYR A 308 -23.45 13.90 -26.91
CA TYR A 308 -24.26 12.78 -26.45
C TYR A 308 -24.14 12.61 -24.93
N ALA A 309 -22.93 12.66 -24.37
CA ALA A 309 -22.69 12.59 -22.93
C ALA A 309 -23.30 13.78 -22.17
N GLU A 310 -23.11 15.03 -22.63
CA GLU A 310 -23.76 16.22 -22.04
C GLU A 310 -25.28 16.02 -21.96
N ARG A 311 -25.90 15.56 -23.06
CA ARG A 311 -27.33 15.24 -23.09
C ARG A 311 -27.72 14.17 -22.07
N LEU A 312 -26.94 13.09 -21.92
CA LEU A 312 -27.22 12.05 -20.92
C LEU A 312 -27.14 12.57 -19.47
N VAL A 313 -26.34 13.60 -19.21
CA VAL A 313 -26.30 14.30 -17.90
C VAL A 313 -27.51 15.23 -17.73
N GLU A 314 -27.87 16.01 -18.75
CA GLU A 314 -29.05 16.89 -18.71
C GLU A 314 -30.36 16.12 -18.50
N ASP A 315 -30.54 15.00 -19.21
CA ASP A 315 -31.76 14.19 -19.17
C ASP A 315 -31.88 13.34 -17.86
N PHE A 316 -30.80 13.20 -17.07
CA PHE A 316 -30.75 12.34 -15.86
C PHE A 316 -31.86 12.64 -14.83
N SER A 317 -32.04 13.92 -14.48
CA SER A 317 -33.03 14.32 -13.45
C SER A 317 -34.46 13.97 -13.86
N THR A 318 -34.76 14.09 -15.15
CA THR A 318 -36.05 13.69 -15.74
C THR A 318 -36.18 12.18 -15.77
N ALA A 319 -35.11 11.46 -16.14
CA ALA A 319 -35.08 10.01 -16.22
C ALA A 319 -35.35 9.31 -14.88
N ILE A 320 -34.84 9.84 -13.77
CA ILE A 320 -35.17 9.37 -12.41
C ILE A 320 -36.65 9.63 -12.08
N GLN A 321 -37.14 10.86 -12.31
CA GLN A 321 -38.52 11.26 -11.95
C GLN A 321 -39.61 10.53 -12.74
N GLU A 322 -39.36 10.27 -14.03
CA GLU A 322 -40.28 9.55 -14.91
C GLU A 322 -40.09 8.02 -14.85
N GLY A 323 -39.10 7.53 -14.11
CA GLY A 323 -38.78 6.11 -14.00
C GLY A 323 -38.34 5.48 -15.33
N GLN A 324 -37.51 6.18 -16.10
CA GLN A 324 -36.98 5.72 -17.39
C GLN A 324 -35.86 4.67 -17.21
N PHE A 325 -35.20 4.66 -16.05
CA PHE A 325 -34.31 3.56 -15.65
C PHE A 325 -35.17 2.36 -15.25
N LYS A 326 -34.90 1.21 -15.87
CA LYS A 326 -35.54 -0.09 -15.60
C LYS A 326 -34.50 -1.08 -15.09
N VAL A 327 -34.89 -1.94 -14.16
CA VAL A 327 -34.04 -3.03 -13.68
C VAL A 327 -34.38 -4.30 -14.45
N TYR A 328 -33.36 -4.93 -15.01
CA TYR A 328 -33.41 -6.26 -15.62
C TYR A 328 -32.68 -7.22 -14.70
N TYR A 329 -33.02 -8.50 -14.74
CA TYR A 329 -32.50 -9.52 -13.84
C TYR A 329 -31.81 -10.62 -14.65
N GLN A 330 -30.59 -10.99 -14.28
CA GLN A 330 -29.86 -12.10 -14.90
C GLN A 330 -29.68 -13.24 -13.90
N PRO A 331 -30.15 -14.47 -14.20
CA PRO A 331 -30.07 -15.59 -13.27
C PRO A 331 -28.64 -16.11 -13.07
N LYS A 332 -28.29 -16.39 -11.81
CA LYS A 332 -27.07 -17.08 -11.37
C LYS A 332 -27.40 -18.53 -11.02
N PHE A 333 -26.68 -19.49 -11.60
CA PHE A 333 -26.95 -20.92 -11.45
C PHE A 333 -25.81 -21.66 -10.74
N ALA A 334 -26.14 -22.41 -9.68
CA ALA A 334 -25.24 -23.36 -9.03
C ALA A 334 -25.03 -24.60 -9.92
N ILE A 335 -23.80 -24.85 -10.35
CA ILE A 335 -23.49 -25.88 -11.36
C ILE A 335 -22.93 -27.17 -10.79
N GLN A 336 -22.52 -27.21 -9.51
CA GLN A 336 -21.95 -28.41 -8.86
C GLN A 336 -22.97 -29.50 -8.47
N SER A 337 -24.19 -29.46 -9.03
CA SER A 337 -25.27 -30.42 -8.77
C SER A 337 -25.69 -31.20 -10.03
N GLU A 338 -26.43 -32.31 -9.89
CA GLU A 338 -26.81 -33.20 -11.02
C GLU A 338 -27.54 -32.49 -12.17
N ALA A 339 -28.17 -31.35 -11.90
CA ALA A 339 -28.73 -30.43 -12.89
C ALA A 339 -28.65 -29.00 -12.30
N PRO A 340 -28.24 -27.97 -13.06
CA PRO A 340 -28.07 -26.61 -12.54
C PRO A 340 -29.29 -26.09 -11.79
N ILE A 341 -29.06 -25.42 -10.65
CA ILE A 341 -30.11 -24.89 -9.77
C ILE A 341 -29.99 -23.37 -9.72
N LEU A 342 -31.08 -22.65 -9.92
CA LEU A 342 -31.14 -21.21 -9.72
C LEU A 342 -30.85 -20.87 -8.25
N GLU A 343 -29.82 -20.07 -8.01
CA GLU A 343 -29.31 -19.74 -6.68
C GLU A 343 -29.61 -18.30 -6.27
N SER A 344 -29.28 -17.35 -7.15
CA SER A 344 -29.50 -15.91 -7.00
C SER A 344 -29.71 -15.26 -8.38
N ALA A 345 -29.79 -13.93 -8.46
CA ALA A 345 -29.72 -13.20 -9.73
C ALA A 345 -29.08 -11.81 -9.55
N GLU A 346 -28.53 -11.25 -10.62
CA GLU A 346 -27.97 -9.89 -10.63
C GLU A 346 -29.01 -8.88 -11.15
N ALA A 347 -29.15 -7.75 -10.46
CA ALA A 347 -29.98 -6.63 -10.86
C ALA A 347 -29.17 -5.62 -11.71
N LEU A 348 -29.55 -5.53 -12.97
CA LEU A 348 -28.83 -4.82 -14.02
C LEU A 348 -29.67 -3.65 -14.56
N VAL A 349 -29.24 -2.41 -14.27
CA VAL A 349 -29.92 -1.20 -14.73
C VAL A 349 -29.89 -1.06 -16.26
N ARG A 350 -30.97 -0.55 -16.85
CA ARG A 350 -31.13 -0.28 -18.29
C ARG A 350 -31.92 1.01 -18.46
N TRP A 351 -31.40 1.97 -19.25
CA TRP A 351 -32.12 3.23 -19.47
C TRP A 351 -32.95 3.15 -20.76
N GLN A 352 -34.28 3.19 -20.59
CA GLN A 352 -35.24 3.30 -21.69
C GLN A 352 -35.51 4.79 -21.97
N HIS A 353 -34.59 5.44 -22.68
CA HIS A 353 -34.71 6.85 -23.02
C HIS A 353 -35.77 7.05 -24.14
N PRO A 354 -36.71 8.02 -24.02
CA PRO A 354 -37.80 8.19 -24.97
C PRO A 354 -37.37 8.50 -26.41
N GLU A 355 -36.34 9.34 -26.62
CA GLU A 355 -35.81 9.64 -27.95
C GLU A 355 -34.63 8.75 -28.41
N LEU A 356 -33.68 8.43 -27.52
CA LEU A 356 -32.46 7.69 -27.84
C LEU A 356 -32.64 6.16 -27.84
N GLY A 357 -33.74 5.66 -27.30
CA GLY A 357 -34.00 4.23 -27.16
C GLY A 357 -33.29 3.61 -25.95
N LEU A 358 -32.87 2.36 -26.08
CA LEU A 358 -32.17 1.64 -25.01
C LEU A 358 -30.70 2.10 -24.94
N VAL A 359 -30.34 2.86 -23.91
CA VAL A 359 -28.95 3.28 -23.67
C VAL A 359 -28.24 2.22 -22.84
N ASN A 360 -27.02 1.85 -23.25
CA ASN A 360 -26.21 0.84 -22.57
C ASN A 360 -25.53 1.42 -21.31
N PRO A 361 -25.55 0.69 -20.16
CA PRO A 361 -24.88 1.12 -18.92
C PRO A 361 -23.41 1.49 -19.06
N GLY A 362 -22.64 0.78 -19.89
CA GLY A 362 -21.23 1.09 -20.14
C GLY A 362 -20.97 2.48 -20.78
N VAL A 363 -22.03 3.21 -21.15
CA VAL A 363 -21.94 4.60 -21.63
C VAL A 363 -22.35 5.61 -20.56
N PHE A 364 -23.32 5.30 -19.68
CA PHE A 364 -23.84 6.25 -18.70
C PHE A 364 -23.32 6.04 -17.27
N ILE A 365 -22.95 4.82 -16.86
CA ILE A 365 -22.40 4.57 -15.51
C ILE A 365 -21.09 5.35 -15.31
N PRO A 366 -20.05 5.22 -16.17
CA PRO A 366 -18.80 5.96 -15.98
C PRO A 366 -19.00 7.47 -15.98
N LEU A 367 -19.92 7.95 -16.83
CA LEU A 367 -20.30 9.35 -16.92
C LEU A 367 -20.95 9.88 -15.62
N TYR A 368 -21.77 9.07 -14.97
CA TYR A 368 -22.42 9.42 -13.71
C TYR A 368 -21.49 9.25 -12.50
N GLU A 369 -20.49 8.37 -12.56
CA GLU A 369 -19.40 8.34 -11.59
C GLU A 369 -18.57 9.64 -11.67
N GLU A 370 -18.11 10.03 -12.87
CA GLU A 370 -17.33 11.26 -13.08
C GLU A 370 -18.07 12.54 -12.68
N ASN A 371 -19.39 12.58 -12.86
CA ASN A 371 -20.23 13.75 -12.52
C ASN A 371 -20.87 13.67 -11.12
N GLY A 372 -20.57 12.64 -10.32
CA GLY A 372 -21.12 12.48 -8.96
C GLY A 372 -22.62 12.21 -8.89
N LEU A 373 -23.22 11.71 -9.97
CA LEU A 373 -24.63 11.35 -10.08
C LEU A 373 -24.88 9.87 -9.73
N ILE A 374 -23.86 9.02 -9.74
CA ILE A 374 -23.97 7.56 -9.57
C ILE A 374 -24.73 7.17 -8.29
N GLN A 375 -24.41 7.77 -7.15
CA GLN A 375 -25.11 7.54 -5.88
C GLN A 375 -26.63 7.78 -5.97
N THR A 376 -27.10 8.74 -6.80
CA THR A 376 -28.54 8.96 -6.99
C THR A 376 -29.18 7.85 -7.83
N LEU A 377 -28.43 7.28 -8.79
CA LEU A 377 -28.87 6.15 -9.59
C LEU A 377 -28.87 4.84 -8.78
N ASP A 378 -27.80 4.58 -8.03
CA ASP A 378 -27.65 3.39 -7.20
C ASP A 378 -28.78 3.31 -6.17
N ASN A 379 -29.06 4.41 -5.44
CA ASN A 379 -30.21 4.49 -4.55
C ASN A 379 -31.56 4.21 -5.26
N TYR A 380 -31.75 4.71 -6.48
CA TYR A 380 -32.96 4.44 -7.27
C TYR A 380 -33.06 2.94 -7.65
N VAL A 381 -31.95 2.32 -8.06
CA VAL A 381 -31.88 0.90 -8.41
C VAL A 381 -32.14 0.03 -7.19
N TRP A 382 -31.49 0.31 -6.05
CA TRP A 382 -31.72 -0.42 -4.80
C TRP A 382 -33.18 -0.32 -4.34
N CYS A 383 -33.82 0.85 -4.46
CA CYS A 383 -35.25 1.05 -4.19
C CYS A 383 -36.14 0.14 -5.06
N GLU A 384 -35.90 0.11 -6.37
CA GLU A 384 -36.70 -0.70 -7.29
C GLU A 384 -36.46 -2.21 -7.11
N VAL A 385 -35.22 -2.62 -6.80
CA VAL A 385 -34.86 -4.01 -6.50
C VAL A 385 -35.50 -4.49 -5.20
N ALA A 386 -35.38 -3.74 -4.10
CA ALA A 386 -36.00 -4.12 -2.82
C ALA A 386 -37.53 -4.24 -2.94
N ARG A 387 -38.15 -3.31 -3.69
CA ARG A 387 -39.58 -3.35 -4.02
C ARG A 387 -39.94 -4.60 -4.83
N GLN A 388 -39.09 -5.01 -5.78
CA GLN A 388 -39.33 -6.18 -6.62
C GLN A 388 -39.12 -7.51 -5.84
N ILE A 389 -38.11 -7.58 -4.96
CA ILE A 389 -37.92 -8.70 -4.02
C ILE A 389 -39.17 -8.87 -3.15
N ALA A 390 -39.68 -7.79 -2.55
CA ALA A 390 -40.89 -7.86 -1.73
C ALA A 390 -42.11 -8.40 -2.50
N VAL A 391 -42.29 -7.97 -3.76
CA VAL A 391 -43.35 -8.50 -4.66
C VAL A 391 -43.16 -9.99 -4.96
N TRP A 392 -41.94 -10.45 -5.20
CA TRP A 392 -41.65 -11.87 -5.43
C TRP A 392 -41.81 -12.72 -4.16
N ASN A 393 -41.40 -12.21 -3.00
CA ASN A 393 -41.58 -12.86 -1.70
C ASN A 393 -43.08 -13.06 -1.39
N GLU A 394 -43.93 -12.05 -1.64
CA GLU A 394 -45.38 -12.19 -1.48
C GLU A 394 -46.00 -13.17 -2.50
N LYS A 395 -45.54 -13.13 -3.76
CA LYS A 395 -46.12 -13.90 -4.88
C LYS A 395 -45.75 -15.39 -4.85
N PHE A 396 -44.49 -15.71 -4.60
CA PHE A 396 -43.95 -17.07 -4.70
C PHE A 396 -43.73 -17.74 -3.32
N GLY A 397 -43.75 -16.98 -2.22
CA GLY A 397 -43.67 -17.53 -0.87
C GLY A 397 -42.29 -18.09 -0.47
N TYR A 398 -41.26 -17.77 -1.25
CA TYR A 398 -39.85 -18.01 -0.94
C TYR A 398 -39.02 -16.84 -1.47
N CYS A 399 -37.86 -16.59 -0.85
CA CYS A 399 -36.95 -15.54 -1.30
C CYS A 399 -35.92 -16.05 -2.32
N MET A 400 -35.68 -15.21 -3.34
CA MET A 400 -34.56 -15.30 -4.27
C MET A 400 -33.62 -14.13 -3.97
N PRO A 401 -32.38 -14.38 -3.49
CA PRO A 401 -31.42 -13.31 -3.26
C PRO A 401 -31.06 -12.61 -4.56
N ILE A 402 -31.02 -11.28 -4.54
CA ILE A 402 -30.67 -10.44 -5.69
C ILE A 402 -29.42 -9.63 -5.38
N SER A 403 -28.41 -9.70 -6.23
CA SER A 403 -27.21 -8.87 -6.15
C SER A 403 -27.45 -7.50 -6.77
N VAL A 404 -27.01 -6.45 -6.07
CA VAL A 404 -26.98 -5.07 -6.58
C VAL A 404 -25.56 -4.54 -6.56
N ASN A 405 -25.20 -3.83 -7.62
CA ASN A 405 -23.96 -3.07 -7.69
C ASN A 405 -23.95 -1.95 -6.62
N VAL A 406 -22.77 -1.72 -6.03
CA VAL A 406 -22.51 -0.61 -5.10
C VAL A 406 -21.30 0.17 -5.61
N SER A 407 -21.53 1.41 -6.06
CA SER A 407 -20.44 2.23 -6.59
C SER A 407 -19.33 2.50 -5.57
N ARG A 408 -18.13 2.81 -6.09
CA ARG A 408 -17.01 3.24 -5.25
C ARG A 408 -17.35 4.47 -4.40
N VAL A 409 -18.21 5.36 -4.90
CA VAL A 409 -18.63 6.57 -4.18
C VAL A 409 -19.48 6.21 -2.96
N ASP A 410 -20.40 5.26 -3.11
CA ASP A 410 -21.28 4.80 -2.04
C ASP A 410 -20.54 4.03 -0.95
N MET A 411 -19.51 3.25 -1.29
CA MET A 411 -18.64 2.60 -0.31
C MET A 411 -17.90 3.58 0.63
N TYR A 412 -17.75 4.83 0.21
CA TYR A 412 -17.18 5.92 1.00
C TYR A 412 -18.24 6.76 1.75
N ASP A 413 -19.55 6.58 1.49
CA ASP A 413 -20.60 7.29 2.23
C ASP A 413 -20.71 6.76 3.68
N PRO A 414 -20.47 7.58 4.72
CA PRO A 414 -20.60 7.14 6.11
C PRO A 414 -22.03 6.65 6.47
N ASN A 415 -23.05 7.00 5.68
CA ASN A 415 -24.45 6.66 5.88
C ASN A 415 -24.93 5.42 5.11
N ILE A 416 -24.14 4.81 4.21
CA ILE A 416 -24.59 3.68 3.36
C ILE A 416 -25.31 2.58 4.16
N VAL A 417 -24.77 2.22 5.33
CA VAL A 417 -25.36 1.22 6.25
C VAL A 417 -26.75 1.62 6.73
N HIS A 418 -26.99 2.91 7.03
CA HIS A 418 -28.31 3.40 7.44
C HIS A 418 -29.29 3.38 6.26
N THR A 419 -28.83 3.78 5.07
CA THR A 419 -29.62 3.80 3.85
C THR A 419 -30.11 2.39 3.50
N LEU A 420 -29.21 1.41 3.46
CA LEU A 420 -29.55 0.01 3.18
C LEU A 420 -30.46 -0.60 4.26
N LEU A 421 -30.22 -0.34 5.56
CA LEU A 421 -31.12 -0.81 6.62
C LEU A 421 -32.53 -0.20 6.53
N SER A 422 -32.63 1.08 6.18
CA SER A 422 -33.94 1.75 5.98
C SER A 422 -34.69 1.13 4.81
N LEU A 423 -33.97 0.83 3.72
CA LEU A 423 -34.50 0.17 2.53
C LEU A 423 -35.07 -1.23 2.84
N LEU A 424 -34.37 -2.03 3.64
CA LEU A 424 -34.84 -3.34 4.08
C LEU A 424 -36.11 -3.22 4.96
N GLU A 425 -36.12 -2.30 5.92
CA GLU A 425 -37.27 -2.06 6.82
C GLU A 425 -38.51 -1.59 6.05
N GLU A 426 -38.36 -0.66 5.11
CA GLU A 426 -39.45 -0.12 4.30
C GLU A 426 -40.09 -1.17 3.37
N ASN A 427 -39.31 -2.15 2.89
CA ASN A 427 -39.78 -3.20 1.98
C ASN A 427 -40.07 -4.54 2.68
N SER A 428 -39.78 -4.67 3.98
CA SER A 428 -39.96 -5.90 4.77
C SER A 428 -39.22 -7.12 4.19
N ILE A 429 -37.96 -6.93 3.82
CA ILE A 429 -37.04 -7.97 3.32
C ILE A 429 -35.84 -8.12 4.28
N GLU A 430 -35.18 -9.29 4.28
CA GLU A 430 -34.06 -9.59 5.18
C GLU A 430 -32.69 -9.25 4.54
N GLU A 431 -31.63 -9.12 5.35
CA GLU A 431 -30.27 -8.78 4.86
C GLU A 431 -29.71 -9.82 3.87
N SER A 432 -30.18 -11.07 3.97
CA SER A 432 -29.82 -12.16 3.05
C SER A 432 -30.52 -12.08 1.68
N ASP A 433 -31.50 -11.19 1.53
CA ASP A 433 -32.29 -11.07 0.30
C ASP A 433 -31.62 -10.15 -0.71
N LEU A 434 -30.69 -9.29 -0.25
CA LEU A 434 -29.99 -8.28 -1.04
C LEU A 434 -28.47 -8.48 -0.92
N HIS A 435 -27.86 -9.07 -1.94
CA HIS A 435 -26.40 -9.21 -2.03
C HIS A 435 -25.78 -7.90 -2.55
N LEU A 436 -24.57 -7.56 -2.11
CA LEU A 436 -23.89 -6.32 -2.48
C LEU A 436 -22.62 -6.63 -3.31
N GLU A 437 -22.59 -6.15 -4.54
CA GLU A 437 -21.46 -6.29 -5.46
C GLU A 437 -20.52 -5.08 -5.37
N VAL A 438 -19.23 -5.35 -5.13
CA VAL A 438 -18.18 -4.33 -4.94
C VAL A 438 -17.03 -4.60 -5.89
N THR A 439 -16.77 -3.68 -6.82
CA THR A 439 -15.75 -3.86 -7.87
C THR A 439 -14.31 -3.88 -7.35
N GLU A 440 -13.42 -4.65 -7.99
CA GLU A 440 -11.98 -4.70 -7.68
C GLU A 440 -11.36 -3.28 -7.61
N SER A 441 -11.79 -2.40 -8.51
CA SER A 441 -11.27 -1.03 -8.64
C SER A 441 -11.48 -0.17 -7.40
N ALA A 442 -12.53 -0.42 -6.61
CA ALA A 442 -12.83 0.35 -5.42
C ALA A 442 -11.68 0.28 -4.41
N TYR A 443 -11.15 -0.94 -4.18
CA TYR A 443 -10.12 -1.23 -3.19
C TYR A 443 -8.77 -0.53 -3.45
N ALA A 444 -8.49 -0.10 -4.69
CA ALA A 444 -7.15 0.29 -5.11
C ALA A 444 -6.62 1.60 -4.51
N GLU A 445 -7.48 2.52 -4.04
CA GLU A 445 -7.09 3.84 -3.53
C GLU A 445 -6.99 3.89 -2.00
N GLU A 446 -8.10 3.60 -1.28
CA GLU A 446 -8.14 3.62 0.20
C GLU A 446 -8.63 2.27 0.78
N PRO A 447 -7.77 1.23 0.78
CA PRO A 447 -8.13 -0.13 1.22
C PRO A 447 -8.76 -0.21 2.61
N ASP A 448 -8.20 0.53 3.57
CA ASP A 448 -8.58 0.41 4.98
C ASP A 448 -10.04 0.85 5.23
N GLN A 449 -10.51 1.92 4.57
CA GLN A 449 -11.89 2.40 4.72
C GLN A 449 -12.89 1.45 4.07
N ILE A 450 -12.59 0.90 2.91
CA ILE A 450 -13.46 -0.08 2.24
C ILE A 450 -13.53 -1.37 3.06
N VAL A 451 -12.40 -1.86 3.59
CA VAL A 451 -12.39 -3.01 4.51
C VAL A 451 -13.23 -2.72 5.75
N GLU A 452 -13.21 -1.51 6.31
CA GLU A 452 -14.09 -1.13 7.44
C GLU A 452 -15.58 -1.17 7.06
N THR A 453 -15.97 -0.54 5.94
CA THR A 453 -17.36 -0.53 5.44
C THR A 453 -17.87 -1.95 5.17
N VAL A 454 -17.09 -2.78 4.47
CA VAL A 454 -17.44 -4.18 4.17
C VAL A 454 -17.59 -5.00 5.45
N ASN A 455 -16.67 -4.87 6.42
CA ASN A 455 -16.81 -5.54 7.72
C ASN A 455 -18.09 -5.13 8.47
N ARG A 456 -18.51 -3.86 8.36
CA ARG A 456 -19.77 -3.38 8.98
C ARG A 456 -21.00 -3.99 8.32
N LEU A 457 -21.07 -3.98 6.98
CA LEU A 457 -22.19 -4.54 6.22
C LEU A 457 -22.32 -6.04 6.45
N ARG A 458 -21.22 -6.79 6.31
CA ARG A 458 -21.18 -8.23 6.55
C ARG A 458 -21.44 -8.61 8.01
N GLY A 459 -21.01 -7.77 8.95
CA GLY A 459 -21.28 -7.94 10.39
C GLY A 459 -22.74 -7.71 10.79
N ILE A 460 -23.55 -7.11 9.91
CA ILE A 460 -24.99 -6.93 10.07
C ILE A 460 -25.75 -8.12 9.47
N GLY A 461 -25.35 -8.57 8.27
CA GLY A 461 -25.92 -9.77 7.64
C GLY A 461 -25.84 -9.81 6.11
N PHE A 462 -25.45 -8.70 5.46
CA PHE A 462 -25.32 -8.63 4.00
C PHE A 462 -24.24 -9.58 3.48
N SER A 463 -24.53 -10.27 2.38
CA SER A 463 -23.52 -11.04 1.63
C SER A 463 -22.79 -10.14 0.65
N ILE A 464 -21.46 -10.23 0.63
CA ILE A 464 -20.60 -9.34 -0.17
C ILE A 464 -19.94 -10.13 -1.31
N GLU A 465 -20.24 -9.74 -2.55
CA GLU A 465 -19.69 -10.34 -3.76
C GLU A 465 -18.62 -9.37 -4.34
N MET A 466 -17.40 -9.87 -4.61
CA MET A 466 -16.38 -9.07 -5.29
C MET A 466 -16.62 -9.12 -6.79
N ASP A 467 -16.69 -7.96 -7.45
CA ASP A 467 -17.00 -7.84 -8.87
C ASP A 467 -15.81 -7.42 -9.74
N ASP A 468 -15.91 -7.64 -11.05
CA ASP A 468 -14.88 -7.31 -12.06
C ASP A 468 -13.47 -7.93 -11.81
N PHE A 469 -13.36 -9.05 -11.08
CA PHE A 469 -12.06 -9.61 -10.72
C PHE A 469 -11.27 -10.07 -11.96
N GLY A 470 -10.07 -9.50 -12.13
CA GLY A 470 -9.18 -9.78 -13.26
C GLY A 470 -9.11 -8.69 -14.33
N THR A 471 -9.95 -7.64 -14.25
CA THR A 471 -9.84 -6.47 -15.14
C THR A 471 -8.70 -5.53 -14.74
N GLY A 472 -8.26 -5.57 -13.48
CA GLY A 472 -7.28 -4.67 -12.86
C GLY A 472 -5.91 -5.30 -12.56
N TYR A 473 -5.13 -4.61 -11.73
CA TYR A 473 -3.91 -5.16 -11.13
C TYR A 473 -4.29 -5.96 -9.87
N SER A 474 -4.94 -7.11 -10.07
CA SER A 474 -5.52 -7.92 -9.00
C SER A 474 -4.49 -8.27 -7.92
N SER A 475 -4.55 -7.54 -6.81
CA SER A 475 -3.64 -7.72 -5.69
C SER A 475 -4.12 -8.91 -4.88
N LEU A 476 -3.41 -10.05 -4.92
CA LEU A 476 -3.72 -11.24 -4.10
C LEU A 476 -3.81 -10.94 -2.59
N ASN A 477 -3.24 -9.82 -2.14
CA ASN A 477 -3.40 -9.32 -0.78
C ASN A 477 -4.86 -8.92 -0.48
N MET A 478 -5.58 -8.36 -1.46
CA MET A 478 -7.00 -7.99 -1.39
C MET A 478 -7.87 -9.19 -0.99
N LEU A 479 -7.76 -10.31 -1.73
CA LEU A 479 -8.50 -11.55 -1.43
C LEU A 479 -8.23 -12.11 -0.02
N SER A 480 -7.11 -11.76 0.60
CA SER A 480 -6.75 -12.19 1.96
C SER A 480 -7.18 -11.20 3.07
N THR A 481 -7.63 -9.99 2.71
CA THR A 481 -7.89 -8.88 3.65
C THR A 481 -9.32 -8.34 3.56
N LEU A 482 -9.91 -8.30 2.37
CA LEU A 482 -11.30 -7.93 2.16
C LEU A 482 -12.20 -9.14 2.49
N PRO A 483 -13.12 -9.03 3.46
CA PRO A 483 -13.91 -10.17 3.90
C PRO A 483 -15.14 -10.34 3.00
N ILE A 484 -14.92 -10.98 1.86
CA ILE A 484 -15.94 -11.30 0.86
C ILE A 484 -16.59 -12.67 1.10
N ASP A 485 -17.79 -12.86 0.56
CA ASP A 485 -18.58 -14.09 0.62
C ASP A 485 -18.64 -14.82 -0.73
N ALA A 486 -18.38 -14.14 -1.85
CA ALA A 486 -18.13 -14.75 -3.16
C ALA A 486 -17.20 -13.88 -4.03
N LEU A 487 -16.60 -14.49 -5.05
CA LEU A 487 -15.71 -13.86 -6.05
C LEU A 487 -16.30 -14.00 -7.46
N LYS A 488 -16.71 -12.90 -8.09
CA LYS A 488 -17.17 -12.86 -9.49
C LYS A 488 -15.97 -12.69 -10.42
N LEU A 489 -15.81 -13.58 -11.39
CA LEU A 489 -14.76 -13.52 -12.42
C LEU A 489 -15.30 -12.81 -13.66
N ASP A 490 -14.59 -11.77 -14.11
CA ASP A 490 -14.95 -10.99 -15.28
C ASP A 490 -15.14 -11.85 -16.55
N MET A 491 -16.15 -11.50 -17.34
CA MET A 491 -16.44 -12.06 -18.66
C MET A 491 -15.21 -12.05 -19.59
N GLY A 492 -14.38 -11.00 -19.57
CA GLY A 492 -13.14 -10.93 -20.35
C GLY A 492 -12.11 -12.01 -19.96
N LEU A 493 -11.95 -12.28 -18.67
CA LEU A 493 -11.15 -13.40 -18.16
C LEU A 493 -11.72 -14.74 -18.61
N VAL A 494 -13.03 -14.95 -18.47
CA VAL A 494 -13.70 -16.22 -18.84
C VAL A 494 -13.63 -16.48 -20.35
N HIS A 495 -13.83 -15.49 -21.22
CA HIS A 495 -13.64 -15.66 -22.67
C HIS A 495 -12.18 -15.97 -23.04
N THR A 496 -11.22 -15.30 -22.39
CA THR A 496 -9.79 -15.48 -22.70
C THR A 496 -9.28 -16.85 -22.24
N ALA A 497 -9.78 -17.36 -21.11
CA ALA A 497 -9.35 -18.63 -20.53
C ALA A 497 -9.51 -19.84 -21.46
N PHE A 498 -10.46 -19.80 -22.41
CA PHE A 498 -10.68 -20.90 -23.36
C PHE A 498 -10.09 -20.64 -24.76
N ALA A 499 -9.34 -19.56 -24.94
CA ALA A 499 -8.64 -19.26 -26.20
C ALA A 499 -7.33 -20.07 -26.39
N GLY A 500 -6.78 -20.66 -25.33
CA GLY A 500 -5.64 -21.57 -25.41
C GLY A 500 -5.06 -22.03 -24.06
N GLU A 501 -4.32 -23.14 -24.06
CA GLU A 501 -3.82 -23.86 -22.86
C GLU A 501 -3.17 -22.99 -21.76
N LYS A 502 -2.54 -21.88 -22.16
CA LYS A 502 -1.82 -20.98 -21.24
C LYS A 502 -2.74 -20.13 -20.38
N ASP A 503 -3.91 -19.81 -20.89
CA ASP A 503 -4.83 -18.87 -20.29
C ASP A 503 -5.92 -19.65 -19.53
N THR A 504 -6.18 -20.90 -19.95
CA THR A 504 -6.90 -21.92 -19.16
C THR A 504 -6.20 -22.17 -17.82
N HIS A 505 -4.87 -22.30 -17.82
CA HIS A 505 -4.09 -22.53 -16.60
C HIS A 505 -4.10 -21.33 -15.63
N LEU A 506 -4.31 -20.10 -16.12
CA LEU A 506 -4.48 -18.93 -15.25
C LEU A 506 -5.80 -19.03 -14.47
N LEU A 507 -6.89 -19.44 -15.16
CA LEU A 507 -8.18 -19.68 -14.53
C LEU A 507 -8.10 -20.82 -13.49
N GLU A 508 -7.44 -21.93 -13.81
CA GLU A 508 -7.17 -23.03 -12.85
C GLU A 508 -6.48 -22.54 -11.56
N VAL A 509 -5.47 -21.67 -11.68
CA VAL A 509 -4.76 -21.10 -10.51
C VAL A 509 -5.65 -20.16 -9.69
N ILE A 510 -6.49 -19.35 -10.34
CA ILE A 510 -7.45 -18.47 -9.65
C ILE A 510 -8.48 -19.32 -8.88
N MET A 511 -8.99 -20.38 -9.49
CA MET A 511 -9.88 -21.36 -8.84
C MET A 511 -9.21 -22.02 -7.62
N GLU A 512 -7.96 -22.49 -7.74
CA GLU A 512 -7.23 -23.09 -6.62
C GLU A 512 -7.01 -22.08 -5.46
N ILE A 513 -6.77 -20.80 -5.77
CA ILE A 513 -6.63 -19.73 -4.76
C ILE A 513 -7.95 -19.50 -4.02
N ALA A 514 -9.06 -19.41 -4.75
CA ALA A 514 -10.39 -19.21 -4.16
C ALA A 514 -10.80 -20.40 -3.27
N GLU A 515 -10.56 -21.64 -3.71
CA GLU A 515 -10.79 -22.85 -2.90
C GLU A 515 -9.97 -22.82 -1.59
N HIS A 516 -8.68 -22.44 -1.66
CA HIS A 516 -7.81 -22.35 -0.48
C HIS A 516 -8.21 -21.24 0.51
N LEU A 517 -8.84 -20.17 0.03
CA LEU A 517 -9.40 -19.11 0.87
C LEU A 517 -10.79 -19.48 1.41
N GLY A 518 -11.46 -20.48 0.81
CA GLY A 518 -12.82 -20.88 1.15
C GLY A 518 -13.87 -19.88 0.64
N VAL A 519 -13.59 -19.20 -0.47
CA VAL A 519 -14.48 -18.22 -1.12
C VAL A 519 -15.07 -18.87 -2.38
N PRO A 520 -16.41 -19.05 -2.46
CA PRO A 520 -17.10 -19.49 -3.67
C PRO A 520 -16.82 -18.61 -4.89
N VAL A 521 -16.77 -19.22 -6.07
CA VAL A 521 -16.51 -18.51 -7.33
C VAL A 521 -17.74 -18.48 -8.23
N ILE A 522 -18.06 -17.29 -8.71
CA ILE A 522 -19.09 -17.00 -9.70
C ILE A 522 -18.37 -16.67 -11.02
N ALA A 523 -18.60 -17.43 -12.11
CA ALA A 523 -18.01 -17.12 -13.41
C ALA A 523 -19.02 -16.42 -14.34
N GLU A 524 -18.66 -15.24 -14.86
CA GLU A 524 -19.51 -14.47 -15.78
C GLU A 524 -19.21 -14.75 -17.25
N GLY A 525 -20.08 -14.28 -18.15
CA GLY A 525 -19.83 -14.38 -19.58
C GLY A 525 -19.85 -15.82 -20.13
N VAL A 526 -20.51 -16.76 -19.43
CA VAL A 526 -20.63 -18.13 -19.91
C VAL A 526 -21.67 -18.19 -21.03
N GLU A 527 -21.21 -18.41 -22.27
CA GLU A 527 -22.04 -18.43 -23.47
C GLU A 527 -22.19 -19.83 -24.10
N THR A 528 -21.33 -20.78 -23.76
CA THR A 528 -21.22 -22.10 -24.43
C THR A 528 -21.19 -23.28 -23.44
N GLU A 529 -21.63 -24.45 -23.93
CA GLU A 529 -21.61 -25.72 -23.17
C GLU A 529 -20.18 -26.17 -22.82
N ASP A 530 -19.20 -25.87 -23.69
CA ASP A 530 -17.78 -26.17 -23.47
C ASP A 530 -17.20 -25.34 -22.31
N GLN A 531 -17.51 -24.03 -22.24
CA GLN A 531 -17.14 -23.16 -21.12
C GLN A 531 -17.77 -23.67 -19.82
N LEU A 532 -19.08 -23.96 -19.82
CA LEU A 532 -19.80 -24.48 -18.67
C LEU A 532 -19.18 -25.78 -18.14
N SER A 533 -18.94 -26.74 -19.03
CA SER A 533 -18.38 -28.05 -18.66
C SER A 533 -16.98 -27.91 -18.08
N SER A 534 -16.15 -27.05 -18.67
CA SER A 534 -14.78 -26.80 -18.19
C SER A 534 -14.77 -26.12 -16.82
N LEU A 535 -15.63 -25.10 -16.60
CA LEU A 535 -15.81 -24.45 -15.31
C LEU A 535 -16.31 -25.44 -14.24
N GLN A 536 -17.22 -26.34 -14.60
CA GLN A 536 -17.72 -27.38 -13.71
C GLN A 536 -16.60 -28.36 -13.31
N GLU A 537 -15.75 -28.79 -14.26
CA GLU A 537 -14.57 -29.64 -14.00
C GLU A 537 -13.50 -28.94 -13.15
N MET A 538 -13.34 -27.62 -13.28
CA MET A 538 -12.45 -26.80 -12.45
C MET A 538 -13.00 -26.51 -11.04
N GLY A 539 -14.23 -26.94 -10.73
CA GLY A 539 -14.84 -26.76 -9.41
C GLY A 539 -15.52 -25.40 -9.19
N CYS A 540 -15.84 -24.65 -10.25
CA CYS A 540 -16.60 -23.39 -10.13
C CYS A 540 -17.99 -23.64 -9.55
N ASP A 541 -18.39 -22.87 -8.54
CA ASP A 541 -19.63 -23.07 -7.79
C ASP A 541 -20.86 -22.61 -8.60
N VAL A 542 -20.79 -21.39 -9.11
CA VAL A 542 -21.90 -20.63 -9.71
C VAL A 542 -21.49 -20.04 -11.06
N VAL A 543 -22.42 -19.95 -12.01
CA VAL A 543 -22.17 -19.26 -13.28
C VAL A 543 -23.31 -18.33 -13.68
N GLN A 544 -22.95 -17.31 -14.44
CA GLN A 544 -23.84 -16.33 -15.05
C GLN A 544 -23.44 -16.11 -16.50
N GLY A 545 -24.42 -16.01 -17.40
CA GLY A 545 -24.14 -15.76 -18.81
C GLY A 545 -25.24 -16.21 -19.77
N TYR A 546 -25.06 -15.85 -21.04
CA TYR A 546 -26.07 -16.02 -22.08
C TYR A 546 -26.34 -17.49 -22.44
N TYR A 547 -25.51 -18.43 -21.99
CA TYR A 547 -25.79 -19.86 -22.07
C TYR A 547 -27.12 -20.23 -21.39
N PHE A 548 -27.39 -19.63 -20.22
CA PHE A 548 -28.67 -19.82 -19.51
C PHE A 548 -29.68 -18.73 -19.87
N SER A 549 -29.29 -17.46 -19.72
CA SER A 549 -30.14 -16.32 -20.09
C SER A 549 -29.35 -15.02 -20.20
N ALA A 550 -29.79 -14.17 -21.12
CA ALA A 550 -29.46 -12.74 -21.06
C ALA A 550 -30.23 -12.09 -19.88
N PRO A 551 -29.86 -10.86 -19.46
CA PRO A 551 -30.66 -10.08 -18.52
C PRO A 551 -32.07 -9.84 -19.09
N VAL A 552 -33.11 -10.16 -18.31
CA VAL A 552 -34.51 -10.10 -18.73
C VAL A 552 -35.36 -9.18 -17.83
N PRO A 553 -36.50 -8.63 -18.32
CA PRO A 553 -37.45 -7.91 -17.47
C PRO A 553 -37.99 -8.77 -16.32
N PRO A 554 -38.46 -8.18 -15.21
CA PRO A 554 -38.98 -8.95 -14.07
C PRO A 554 -40.09 -9.94 -14.46
N GLU A 555 -40.99 -9.59 -15.39
CA GLU A 555 -42.09 -10.46 -15.84
C GLU A 555 -41.60 -11.69 -16.62
N GLU A 556 -40.46 -11.59 -17.31
CA GLU A 556 -39.82 -12.73 -17.97
C GLU A 556 -39.03 -13.56 -16.96
N PHE A 557 -38.35 -12.91 -16.00
CA PHE A 557 -37.59 -13.56 -14.94
C PHE A 557 -38.44 -14.48 -14.05
N GLU A 558 -39.72 -14.16 -13.84
CA GLU A 558 -40.67 -14.97 -13.07
C GLU A 558 -40.77 -16.44 -13.52
N HIS A 559 -40.50 -16.77 -14.80
CA HIS A 559 -40.51 -18.15 -15.27
C HIS A 559 -39.43 -19.01 -14.60
N PHE A 560 -38.24 -18.44 -14.35
CA PHE A 560 -37.17 -19.12 -13.62
C PHE A 560 -37.55 -19.35 -12.15
N LEU A 561 -38.31 -18.42 -11.56
CA LEU A 561 -38.82 -18.55 -10.20
C LEU A 561 -39.83 -19.70 -10.09
N GLU A 562 -40.81 -19.75 -11.00
CA GLU A 562 -41.83 -20.82 -11.07
C GLU A 562 -41.21 -22.22 -11.25
N GLU A 563 -40.22 -22.37 -12.13
CA GLU A 563 -39.51 -23.64 -12.31
C GLU A 563 -38.69 -24.02 -11.06
N SER A 564 -38.04 -23.06 -10.42
CA SER A 564 -37.22 -23.31 -9.22
C SER A 564 -38.04 -23.73 -8.00
N ASP A 565 -39.24 -23.18 -7.80
CA ASP A 565 -40.14 -23.61 -6.71
C ASP A 565 -40.60 -25.06 -6.91
N ALA A 566 -40.96 -25.43 -8.15
CA ALA A 566 -41.30 -26.81 -8.48
C ALA A 566 -40.15 -27.80 -8.15
N VAL A 567 -38.90 -27.41 -8.42
CA VAL A 567 -37.70 -28.18 -8.07
C VAL A 567 -37.47 -28.21 -6.55
N ARG A 568 -37.54 -27.07 -5.85
CA ARG A 568 -37.37 -26.98 -4.39
C ARG A 568 -38.43 -27.79 -3.65
N ILE A 569 -39.71 -27.75 -4.06
CA ILE A 569 -40.79 -28.59 -3.53
C ILE A 569 -40.51 -30.08 -3.76
N ALA A 570 -39.97 -30.47 -4.92
CA ALA A 570 -39.60 -31.85 -5.21
C ALA A 570 -38.40 -32.32 -4.35
N GLN A 571 -37.40 -31.46 -4.14
CA GLN A 571 -36.25 -31.74 -3.29
C GLN A 571 -36.64 -31.83 -1.81
N ALA A 572 -37.47 -30.93 -1.29
CA ALA A 572 -37.98 -30.98 0.09
C ALA A 572 -38.77 -32.27 0.37
N ARG A 573 -39.53 -32.77 -0.62
CA ARG A 573 -40.19 -34.10 -0.54
C ARG A 573 -39.18 -35.25 -0.51
N ARG A 574 -38.12 -35.21 -1.33
CA ARG A 574 -37.03 -36.21 -1.33
C ARG A 574 -36.20 -36.18 -0.03
N ALA A 575 -35.95 -35.00 0.53
CA ALA A 575 -35.24 -34.83 1.80
C ALA A 575 -36.02 -35.44 2.98
N ARG A 576 -37.35 -35.20 3.05
CA ARG A 576 -38.22 -35.86 4.04
C ARG A 576 -38.26 -37.38 3.94
N MET A 577 -38.09 -37.95 2.73
CA MET A 577 -37.92 -39.40 2.57
C MET A 577 -36.54 -39.89 3.04
N ARG A 578 -35.45 -39.21 2.66
CA ARG A 578 -34.07 -39.58 3.05
C ARG A 578 -33.80 -39.42 4.56
N ALA A 579 -34.50 -38.53 5.25
CA ALA A 579 -34.39 -38.35 6.70
C ALA A 579 -34.84 -39.56 7.52
N ASN A 580 -35.65 -40.47 6.95
CA ASN A 580 -36.14 -41.66 7.64
C ASN A 580 -35.18 -42.87 7.53
N ASP A 581 -34.24 -42.86 6.57
CA ASP A 581 -33.36 -44.00 6.26
C ASP A 581 -31.90 -43.84 6.76
N LYS A 582 -31.48 -42.65 7.19
CA LYS A 582 -30.10 -42.38 7.65
C LYS A 582 -29.85 -42.64 9.15
N ALA A 583 -30.42 -43.71 9.68
CA ALA A 583 -30.03 -44.30 10.96
C ALA A 583 -29.24 -45.62 10.74
N GLY A 584 -28.17 -45.57 9.93
CA GLY A 584 -27.38 -46.76 9.62
C GLY A 584 -26.08 -46.53 8.85
N SER A 585 -25.01 -47.11 9.39
CA SER A 585 -23.68 -47.35 8.78
C SER A 585 -22.71 -46.17 8.64
N ALA A 586 -21.43 -46.48 8.93
CA ALA A 586 -20.27 -45.59 8.84
C ALA A 586 -19.05 -46.36 8.30
N ARG A 587 -18.01 -45.61 7.89
CA ARG A 587 -16.64 -46.02 7.45
C ARG A 587 -16.48 -46.55 6.01
N GLY A 588 -15.34 -46.18 5.38
CA GLY A 588 -14.85 -46.89 4.19
C GLY A 588 -13.70 -46.32 3.34
N GLU A 589 -12.54 -45.96 3.93
CA GLU A 589 -11.18 -46.07 3.30
C GLU A 589 -10.79 -45.23 2.04
N ALA A 590 -9.51 -45.34 1.64
CA ALA A 590 -8.76 -44.44 0.75
C ALA A 590 -7.68 -45.18 -0.09
N SER A 591 -7.24 -44.60 -1.23
CA SER A 591 -6.01 -44.92 -2.01
C SER A 591 -5.91 -43.91 -3.18
N ALA A 592 -4.91 -43.05 -3.40
CA ALA A 592 -3.43 -43.18 -3.57
C ALA A 592 -2.94 -43.51 -5.01
N HIS A 593 -2.02 -42.67 -5.52
CA HIS A 593 -1.02 -42.82 -6.63
C HIS A 593 -0.01 -41.63 -6.55
N GLY A 594 1.10 -41.50 -7.31
CA GLY A 594 1.70 -42.40 -8.31
C GLY A 594 3.20 -42.13 -8.67
N GLY A 595 3.62 -40.90 -9.02
CA GLY A 595 4.99 -40.57 -9.50
C GLY A 595 5.10 -39.14 -10.08
N LYS A 596 6.28 -38.54 -10.37
CA LYS A 596 7.68 -38.99 -10.44
C LYS A 596 8.66 -37.84 -10.06
N ARG A 597 9.90 -38.15 -9.68
CA ARG A 597 11.01 -37.19 -9.47
C ARG A 597 11.99 -37.16 -10.64
N VAL A 598 12.70 -36.03 -10.79
CA VAL A 598 14.04 -35.92 -11.40
C VAL A 598 14.92 -35.07 -10.45
N ALA A 599 16.23 -35.35 -10.44
CA ALA A 599 17.27 -34.71 -9.62
C ALA A 599 18.48 -34.41 -10.56
N ASP A 600 19.57 -33.69 -10.23
CA ASP A 600 20.16 -33.16 -8.99
C ASP A 600 20.92 -31.85 -9.34
N ASP A 601 21.25 -31.00 -8.35
CA ASP A 601 22.65 -30.62 -8.04
C ASP A 601 22.77 -29.78 -6.74
N ALA A 602 23.87 -29.95 -6.02
CA ALA A 602 24.07 -29.57 -4.61
C ALA A 602 24.76 -28.18 -4.42
N PRO A 603 24.96 -27.62 -3.19
CA PRO A 603 24.74 -28.21 -1.85
C PRO A 603 24.12 -27.28 -0.77
N LEU A 604 23.16 -27.78 0.04
CA LEU A 604 22.83 -27.23 1.39
C LEU A 604 21.94 -28.21 2.22
N ASP A 605 22.38 -29.46 2.32
CA ASP A 605 21.50 -30.64 2.57
C ASP A 605 21.01 -30.86 4.03
N PHE A 606 21.19 -29.88 4.92
CA PHE A 606 20.73 -29.97 6.31
C PHE A 606 19.20 -29.86 6.44
N TRP A 607 18.55 -29.02 5.63
CA TRP A 607 17.09 -28.83 5.72
C TRP A 607 16.30 -29.87 4.92
N GLY A 608 16.85 -30.37 3.81
CA GLY A 608 16.23 -31.41 2.99
C GLY A 608 16.02 -32.73 3.75
N SER A 609 16.94 -33.06 4.65
CA SER A 609 16.93 -34.29 5.46
C SER A 609 16.08 -34.24 6.74
N LEU A 610 15.55 -33.08 7.11
CA LEU A 610 14.71 -32.93 8.31
C LEU A 610 13.23 -33.27 8.04
N PRO A 611 12.52 -33.91 9.00
CA PRO A 611 11.14 -34.37 8.80
C PRO A 611 10.16 -33.20 8.56
N ASN A 612 9.10 -33.46 7.80
CA ASN A 612 8.11 -32.44 7.40
C ASN A 612 7.13 -32.11 8.55
N VAL A 613 7.60 -31.31 9.51
CA VAL A 613 6.86 -30.95 10.72
C VAL A 613 6.04 -29.68 10.51
N ARG A 614 4.74 -29.72 10.85
CA ARG A 614 3.87 -28.53 10.97
C ARG A 614 4.27 -27.73 12.20
N LEU A 615 4.57 -26.44 12.00
CA LEU A 615 4.97 -25.50 13.04
C LEU A 615 3.89 -25.39 14.13
N ARG A 616 2.61 -25.29 13.76
CA ARG A 616 1.50 -25.19 14.73
C ARG A 616 1.44 -26.40 15.66
N THR A 617 1.64 -27.61 15.12
CA THR A 617 1.62 -28.86 15.89
C THR A 617 2.83 -28.96 16.82
N ALA A 618 4.04 -28.64 16.34
CA ALA A 618 5.25 -28.67 17.16
C ALA A 618 5.21 -27.63 18.29
N SER A 619 4.84 -26.39 17.98
CA SER A 619 4.69 -25.32 18.98
C SER A 619 3.65 -25.68 20.05
N LEU A 620 2.52 -26.29 19.66
CA LEU A 620 1.52 -26.77 20.63
C LEU A 620 2.11 -27.83 21.57
N VAL A 621 2.88 -28.79 21.06
CA VAL A 621 3.55 -29.81 21.90
C VAL A 621 4.52 -29.16 22.88
N PHE A 622 5.38 -28.23 22.44
CA PHE A 622 6.30 -27.52 23.34
C PHE A 622 5.57 -26.71 24.41
N VAL A 623 4.48 -26.00 24.05
CA VAL A 623 3.65 -25.25 25.00
C VAL A 623 2.98 -26.17 26.03
N VAL A 624 2.39 -27.28 25.60
CA VAL A 624 1.74 -28.25 26.51
C VAL A 624 2.76 -28.88 27.44
N VAL A 625 3.93 -29.29 26.95
CA VAL A 625 5.00 -29.87 27.78
C VAL A 625 5.54 -28.84 28.78
N ALA A 626 5.76 -27.59 28.36
CA ALA A 626 6.18 -26.50 29.24
C ALA A 626 5.14 -26.22 30.33
N PHE A 627 3.85 -26.17 29.97
CA PHE A 627 2.74 -25.94 30.90
C PHE A 627 2.62 -27.08 31.93
N VAL A 628 2.64 -28.34 31.49
CA VAL A 628 2.59 -29.52 32.38
C VAL A 628 3.79 -29.53 33.34
N THR A 629 5.00 -29.19 32.85
CA THR A 629 6.20 -29.13 33.70
C THR A 629 6.14 -27.98 34.70
N ALA A 630 5.63 -26.81 34.31
CA ALA A 630 5.41 -25.67 35.21
C ALA A 630 4.34 -25.95 36.28
N ALA A 631 3.24 -26.62 35.91
CA ALA A 631 2.22 -27.05 36.86
C ALA A 631 2.77 -28.08 37.86
N ALA A 632 3.58 -29.04 37.41
CA ALA A 632 4.26 -29.99 38.28
C ALA A 632 5.23 -29.31 39.26
N LEU A 633 5.99 -28.31 38.79
CA LEU A 633 6.85 -27.48 39.66
C LEU A 633 6.04 -26.72 40.72
N PHE A 634 4.94 -26.09 40.35
CA PHE A 634 4.07 -25.36 41.27
C PHE A 634 3.49 -26.27 42.37
N VAL A 635 3.04 -27.47 41.99
CA VAL A 635 2.58 -28.49 42.97
C VAL A 635 3.73 -28.97 43.86
N SER A 636 4.92 -29.21 43.29
CA SER A 636 6.10 -29.63 44.05
C SER A 636 6.53 -28.58 45.08
N ASP A 637 6.51 -27.30 44.72
CA ASP A 637 6.86 -26.19 45.61
C ASP A 637 5.91 -26.11 46.82
N GLY A 638 4.60 -26.25 46.58
CA GLY A 638 3.60 -26.33 47.64
C GLY A 638 3.74 -27.56 48.55
N LEU A 639 4.27 -28.68 48.05
CA LEU A 639 4.60 -29.87 48.85
C LEU A 639 5.87 -29.67 49.69
N VAL A 640 6.92 -29.10 49.09
CA VAL A 640 8.18 -28.76 49.79
C VAL A 640 7.93 -27.77 50.93
N MET A 641 7.12 -26.73 50.70
CA MET A 641 6.78 -25.74 51.73
C MET A 641 6.04 -26.37 52.92
N ARG A 642 5.15 -27.36 52.68
CA ARG A 642 4.51 -28.13 53.76
C ARG A 642 5.49 -29.04 54.49
N GLY A 643 6.32 -29.79 53.75
CA GLY A 643 7.35 -30.67 54.32
C GLY A 643 8.34 -29.91 55.20
N TYR A 644 8.72 -28.68 54.80
CA TYR A 644 9.56 -27.79 55.61
C TYR A 644 8.90 -27.42 56.94
N GLN A 645 7.63 -26.99 56.92
CA GLN A 645 6.88 -26.65 58.13
C GLN A 645 6.71 -27.85 59.08
N ASP A 646 6.51 -29.05 58.55
CA ASP A 646 6.39 -30.26 59.36
C ASP A 646 7.75 -30.70 59.95
N MET A 647 8.84 -30.55 59.20
CA MET A 647 10.21 -30.74 59.70
C MET A 647 10.57 -29.73 60.79
N GLU A 648 10.22 -28.46 60.62
CA GLU A 648 10.43 -27.38 61.60
C GLU A 648 9.72 -27.70 62.93
N ARG A 649 8.42 -28.05 62.87
CA ARG A 649 7.63 -28.49 64.05
C ARG A 649 8.23 -29.71 64.75
N ALA A 650 8.68 -30.72 64.00
CA ALA A 650 9.29 -31.92 64.57
C ALA A 650 10.62 -31.59 65.27
N ASN A 651 11.43 -30.72 64.66
CA ASN A 651 12.70 -30.27 65.24
C ASN A 651 12.50 -29.42 66.51
N GLU A 652 11.52 -28.51 66.52
CA GLU A 652 11.17 -27.76 67.74
C GLU A 652 10.77 -28.68 68.90
N ARG A 653 9.91 -29.68 68.65
CA ARG A 653 9.46 -30.64 69.67
C ARG A 653 10.63 -31.42 70.27
N TYR A 654 11.51 -31.93 69.41
CA TYR A 654 12.73 -32.62 69.82
C TYR A 654 13.62 -31.73 70.72
N ILE A 655 13.88 -30.49 70.31
CA ILE A 655 14.71 -29.54 71.08
C ILE A 655 14.08 -29.24 72.45
N ARG A 656 12.78 -28.96 72.51
CA ARG A 656 12.07 -28.69 73.77
C ARG A 656 12.08 -29.90 74.71
N ALA A 657 11.87 -31.11 74.18
CA ALA A 657 11.94 -32.34 74.97
C ALA A 657 13.34 -32.57 75.56
N GLN A 658 14.40 -32.36 74.76
CA GLN A 658 15.78 -32.48 75.23
C GLN A 658 16.12 -31.43 76.31
N GLN A 659 15.71 -30.17 76.13
CA GLN A 659 15.90 -29.11 77.13
C GLN A 659 15.15 -29.41 78.44
N ALA A 660 13.92 -29.88 78.36
CA ALA A 660 13.14 -30.25 79.54
C ALA A 660 13.78 -31.44 80.28
N ALA A 661 14.27 -32.46 79.57
CA ALA A 661 14.98 -33.58 80.19
C ALA A 661 16.20 -33.12 81.01
N THR A 662 17.04 -32.23 80.45
CA THR A 662 18.20 -31.67 81.16
C THR A 662 17.80 -30.82 82.37
N ASN A 663 16.76 -29.98 82.24
CA ASN A 663 16.29 -29.15 83.35
C ASN A 663 15.70 -29.99 84.51
N LEU A 664 15.08 -31.13 84.19
CA LEU A 664 14.54 -32.08 85.18
C LEU A 664 15.66 -32.73 86.01
N GLU A 665 16.74 -33.16 85.35
CA GLU A 665 17.94 -33.74 85.98
C GLU A 665 18.63 -32.72 86.89
N VAL A 666 18.97 -31.53 86.35
CA VAL A 666 19.67 -30.46 87.08
C VAL A 666 18.87 -29.96 88.28
N GLY A 667 17.55 -29.77 88.15
CA GLY A 667 16.69 -29.34 89.25
C GLY A 667 16.58 -30.40 90.36
N SER A 668 16.47 -31.68 90.01
CA SER A 668 16.43 -32.78 90.98
C SER A 668 17.73 -32.89 91.78
N ASP A 669 18.88 -32.78 91.12
CA ASP A 669 20.19 -32.84 91.76
C ASP A 669 20.46 -31.61 92.64
N ARG A 670 20.08 -30.41 92.20
CA ARG A 670 20.19 -29.17 92.99
C ARG A 670 19.43 -29.27 94.31
N LEU A 671 18.15 -29.69 94.27
CA LEU A 671 17.35 -29.91 95.48
C LEU A 671 18.04 -30.90 96.43
N THR A 672 18.47 -32.06 95.92
CA THR A 672 19.21 -33.10 96.69
C THR A 672 20.43 -32.53 97.40
N TYR A 673 21.23 -31.74 96.67
CA TYR A 673 22.44 -31.12 97.17
C TYR A 673 22.13 -30.13 98.30
N CYS A 674 21.10 -29.30 98.14
CA CYS A 674 20.66 -28.34 99.14
C CYS A 674 20.18 -29.05 100.43
N VAL A 675 19.33 -30.08 100.35
CA VAL A 675 18.89 -30.84 101.55
C VAL A 675 20.09 -31.45 102.28
N ARG A 676 20.94 -32.19 101.55
CA ARG A 676 22.08 -32.88 102.14
C ARG A 676 23.08 -31.91 102.75
N SER A 677 23.32 -30.77 102.12
CA SER A 677 24.23 -29.74 102.64
C SER A 677 23.64 -29.07 103.87
N PHE A 678 22.34 -28.73 103.88
CA PHE A 678 21.65 -28.22 105.07
C PHE A 678 21.70 -29.22 106.24
N VAL A 679 21.42 -30.50 106.00
CA VAL A 679 21.40 -31.53 107.05
C VAL A 679 22.80 -31.84 107.61
N MET A 680 23.86 -31.64 106.82
CA MET A 680 25.24 -31.80 107.28
C MET A 680 25.80 -30.57 108.01
N THR A 681 25.50 -29.37 107.54
CA THR A 681 26.12 -28.12 108.03
C THR A 681 25.25 -27.37 109.04
N GLY A 682 23.93 -27.44 108.90
CA GLY A 682 22.97 -26.57 109.56
C GLY A 682 22.97 -25.13 109.03
N ASP A 683 23.62 -24.83 107.91
CA ASP A 683 23.69 -23.48 107.33
C ASP A 683 22.38 -23.14 106.59
N ILE A 684 21.66 -22.12 107.07
CA ILE A 684 20.35 -21.72 106.57
C ILE A 684 20.36 -21.28 105.10
N ALA A 685 21.51 -20.85 104.56
CA ALA A 685 21.64 -20.53 103.14
C ALA A 685 21.27 -21.72 102.23
N HIS A 686 21.58 -22.95 102.63
CA HIS A 686 21.19 -24.14 101.87
C HIS A 686 19.70 -24.49 101.99
N LEU A 687 19.03 -24.02 103.04
CA LEU A 687 17.57 -24.10 103.17
C LEU A 687 16.91 -23.06 102.25
N GLU A 688 17.44 -21.84 102.22
CA GLU A 688 17.00 -20.79 101.30
C GLU A 688 17.19 -21.20 99.84
N ASP A 689 18.36 -21.75 99.45
CA ASP A 689 18.64 -22.30 98.12
C ASP A 689 17.64 -23.40 97.72
N PHE A 690 17.26 -24.28 98.67
CA PHE A 690 16.28 -25.34 98.41
C PHE A 690 14.91 -24.76 98.08
N PHE A 691 14.44 -23.79 98.85
CA PHE A 691 13.13 -23.18 98.66
C PHE A 691 13.11 -22.19 97.48
N GLU A 692 14.24 -21.56 97.14
CA GLU A 692 14.39 -20.85 95.86
C GLU A 692 14.18 -21.82 94.68
N GLU A 693 14.80 -23.01 94.71
CA GLU A 693 14.62 -23.99 93.64
C GLU A 693 13.22 -24.62 93.63
N ALA A 694 12.67 -24.98 94.80
CA ALA A 694 11.39 -25.65 94.92
C ALA A 694 10.18 -24.74 94.68
N GLU A 695 10.24 -23.45 95.06
CA GLU A 695 9.08 -22.55 95.01
C GLU A 695 9.24 -21.37 94.04
N VAL A 696 10.46 -20.96 93.65
CA VAL A 696 10.71 -19.74 92.86
C VAL A 696 11.18 -20.05 91.44
N THR A 697 12.33 -20.71 91.25
CA THR A 697 12.83 -21.05 89.90
C THR A 697 12.09 -22.24 89.29
N ARG A 698 11.70 -23.22 90.13
CA ARG A 698 10.91 -24.41 89.79
C ARG A 698 11.41 -25.11 88.53
N GLN A 699 12.73 -25.27 88.34
CA GLN A 699 13.26 -25.75 87.05
C GLN A 699 12.73 -27.15 86.74
N ARG A 700 12.63 -28.01 87.77
CA ARG A 700 12.00 -29.33 87.71
C ARG A 700 10.53 -29.25 87.26
N ASP A 701 9.69 -28.46 87.95
CA ASP A 701 8.24 -28.46 87.70
C ASP A 701 7.89 -27.76 86.37
N ASN A 702 8.67 -26.75 85.97
CA ASN A 702 8.60 -26.11 84.66
C ASN A 702 9.01 -27.08 83.55
N ALA A 703 10.01 -27.94 83.77
CA ALA A 703 10.39 -29.00 82.85
C ALA A 703 9.30 -30.07 82.71
N VAL A 704 8.69 -30.49 83.82
CA VAL A 704 7.53 -31.41 83.82
C VAL A 704 6.37 -30.80 83.02
N SER A 705 5.98 -29.57 83.32
CA SER A 705 4.91 -28.86 82.60
C SER A 705 5.20 -28.77 81.09
N SER A 706 6.46 -28.50 80.72
CA SER A 706 6.90 -28.47 79.31
C SER A 706 6.79 -29.85 78.63
N LEU A 707 7.07 -30.95 79.35
CA LEU A 707 6.89 -32.31 78.84
C LEU A 707 5.40 -32.69 78.73
N GLU A 708 4.56 -32.29 79.69
CA GLU A 708 3.11 -32.48 79.64
C GLU A 708 2.46 -31.75 78.46
N GLU A 709 2.87 -30.50 78.17
CA GLU A 709 2.43 -29.76 76.98
C GLU A 709 2.81 -30.45 75.67
N LEU A 710 4.00 -31.07 75.61
CA LEU A 710 4.46 -31.85 74.45
C LEU A 710 3.70 -33.18 74.29
N LEU A 711 3.17 -33.74 75.38
CA LEU A 711 2.48 -35.04 75.43
C LEU A 711 0.97 -34.96 75.12
N GLN A 712 0.36 -33.77 75.19
CA GLN A 712 -1.04 -33.47 74.79
C GLN A 712 -2.09 -34.54 75.17
N GLY A 713 -2.03 -35.07 76.40
CA GLY A 713 -3.03 -35.98 76.94
C GLY A 713 -3.07 -37.38 76.30
N VAL A 714 -2.01 -37.79 75.59
CA VAL A 714 -1.86 -39.17 75.12
C VAL A 714 -1.35 -40.05 76.26
N ASP A 715 -2.06 -41.14 76.53
CA ASP A 715 -1.75 -42.14 77.57
C ASP A 715 -0.52 -43.00 77.17
N SER A 716 0.64 -42.36 77.07
CA SER A 716 1.90 -42.96 76.63
C SER A 716 2.66 -43.59 77.80
N PRO A 717 3.51 -44.62 77.56
CA PRO A 717 4.37 -45.18 78.60
C PRO A 717 5.27 -44.12 79.25
N ALA A 718 5.77 -43.17 78.46
CA ALA A 718 6.59 -42.07 78.95
C ALA A 718 5.81 -41.11 79.87
N TYR A 719 4.55 -40.78 79.55
CA TYR A 719 3.71 -39.96 80.43
C TYR A 719 3.49 -40.65 81.79
N ARG A 720 3.20 -41.96 81.78
CA ARG A 720 3.03 -42.74 83.02
C ARG A 720 4.30 -42.76 83.88
N HIS A 721 5.47 -42.94 83.26
CA HIS A 721 6.74 -42.86 83.98
C HIS A 721 7.03 -41.46 84.53
N LEU A 722 6.67 -40.38 83.81
CA LEU A 722 6.82 -39.02 84.32
C LEU A 722 5.90 -38.75 85.52
N ALA A 723 4.64 -39.18 85.44
CA ALA A 723 3.67 -39.05 86.53
C ALA A 723 4.09 -39.84 87.79
N GLU A 724 4.62 -41.06 87.61
CA GLU A 724 5.14 -41.88 88.71
C GLU A 724 6.37 -41.24 89.36
N ALA A 725 7.32 -40.73 88.55
CA ALA A 725 8.50 -40.01 89.03
C ALA A 725 8.12 -38.74 89.82
N LEU A 726 7.09 -38.02 89.37
CA LEU A 726 6.56 -36.84 90.08
C LEU A 726 5.89 -37.21 91.40
N SER A 727 5.11 -38.30 91.42
CA SER A 727 4.46 -38.81 92.65
C SER A 727 5.51 -39.20 93.70
N LEU A 728 6.48 -40.03 93.31
CA LEU A 728 7.58 -40.43 94.19
C LEU A 728 8.44 -39.24 94.64
N SER A 729 8.63 -38.23 93.79
CA SER A 729 9.35 -37.01 94.17
C SER A 729 8.58 -36.12 95.14
N ASN A 730 7.24 -36.11 95.08
CA ASN A 730 6.41 -35.39 96.06
C ASN A 730 6.42 -36.10 97.42
N GLU A 731 6.38 -37.44 97.43
CA GLU A 731 6.58 -38.23 98.65
C GLU A 731 7.96 -37.97 99.26
N LEU A 732 9.01 -37.94 98.43
CA LEU A 732 10.38 -37.65 98.86
C LEU A 732 10.52 -36.26 99.52
N MET A 733 9.87 -35.22 98.98
CA MET A 733 9.90 -33.88 99.61
C MET A 733 9.33 -33.90 101.03
N GLY A 734 8.36 -34.78 101.34
CA GLY A 734 7.88 -35.00 102.70
C GLY A 734 8.97 -35.52 103.66
N TYR A 735 9.79 -36.47 103.21
CA TYR A 735 10.96 -36.95 103.96
C TYR A 735 12.04 -35.86 104.11
N GLU A 736 12.25 -35.04 103.07
CA GLU A 736 13.20 -33.93 103.09
C GLU A 736 12.79 -32.86 104.10
N TYR A 737 11.52 -32.45 104.12
CA TYR A 737 10.99 -31.50 105.11
C TYR A 737 11.06 -32.05 106.54
N HIS A 738 10.82 -33.35 106.75
CA HIS A 738 10.97 -33.99 108.06
C HIS A 738 12.42 -33.98 108.55
N ALA A 739 13.37 -34.33 107.67
CA ALA A 739 14.81 -34.25 107.98
C ALA A 739 15.26 -32.81 108.27
N MET A 740 14.81 -31.83 107.47
CA MET A 740 15.06 -30.40 107.74
C MET A 740 14.48 -29.98 109.10
N LYS A 741 13.25 -30.39 109.42
CA LYS A 741 12.58 -30.06 110.70
C LYS A 741 13.33 -30.64 111.90
N LEU A 742 13.85 -31.86 111.79
CA LEU A 742 14.72 -32.46 112.81
C LEU A 742 15.97 -31.60 113.07
N VAL A 743 16.65 -31.14 112.01
CA VAL A 743 17.84 -30.26 112.11
C VAL A 743 17.49 -28.91 112.73
N VAL A 744 16.40 -28.27 112.27
CA VAL A 744 15.90 -27.00 112.82
C VAL A 744 15.56 -27.15 114.30
N SER A 745 14.87 -28.23 114.70
CA SER A 745 14.52 -28.52 116.10
C SER A 745 15.71 -28.92 116.99
N ALA A 746 16.90 -29.02 116.41
CA ALA A 746 18.18 -29.33 117.06
C ALA A 746 19.16 -28.14 117.06
N GLY A 747 18.76 -26.98 116.55
CA GLY A 747 19.52 -25.73 116.60
C GLY A 747 18.72 -24.59 117.21
N ASP A 748 19.35 -23.43 117.30
CA ASP A 748 18.72 -22.18 117.74
C ASP A 748 18.56 -21.29 116.50
N TYR A 749 17.47 -21.51 115.76
CA TYR A 749 17.13 -20.82 114.53
C TYR A 749 15.96 -19.85 114.76
N ASP A 750 15.99 -18.68 114.14
CA ASP A 750 14.85 -17.78 114.14
C ASP A 750 13.68 -18.39 113.35
N GLU A 751 12.57 -18.68 114.03
CA GLU A 751 11.38 -19.27 113.40
C GLU A 751 10.85 -18.45 112.22
N SER A 752 11.09 -17.13 112.18
CA SER A 752 10.66 -16.29 111.06
C SER A 752 11.37 -16.61 109.75
N ASN A 753 12.61 -17.11 109.81
CA ASN A 753 13.42 -17.49 108.63
C ASN A 753 13.21 -18.94 108.18
N ILE A 754 12.44 -19.75 108.93
CA ILE A 754 12.16 -21.15 108.56
C ILE A 754 10.87 -21.22 107.72
N PRO A 755 10.90 -21.71 106.46
CA PRO A 755 9.72 -21.83 105.61
C PRO A 755 8.59 -22.66 106.25
N ALA A 756 7.34 -22.29 106.00
CA ALA A 756 6.17 -22.90 106.62
C ALA A 756 6.10 -24.43 106.37
N ALA A 757 6.46 -24.88 105.16
CA ALA A 757 6.50 -26.28 104.77
C ALA A 757 7.42 -27.14 105.64
N VAL A 758 8.49 -26.57 106.22
CA VAL A 758 9.34 -27.25 107.22
C VAL A 758 8.82 -26.97 108.64
N ARG A 759 8.42 -25.73 108.92
CA ARG A 759 7.99 -25.28 110.25
C ARG A 759 6.80 -26.09 110.79
N ASP A 760 5.85 -26.42 109.93
CA ASP A 760 4.58 -27.03 110.32
C ASP A 760 4.64 -28.58 110.37
N VAL A 761 5.76 -29.20 109.98
CA VAL A 761 5.97 -30.65 110.10
C VAL A 761 5.95 -31.06 111.57
N GLN A 762 5.07 -32.01 111.90
CA GLN A 762 4.94 -32.55 113.25
C GLN A 762 5.90 -33.71 113.46
N LEU A 763 6.91 -33.49 114.30
CA LEU A 763 7.78 -34.56 114.81
C LEU A 763 7.00 -35.46 115.77
N ALA A 764 7.24 -36.76 115.73
CA ALA A 764 6.65 -37.70 116.68
C ALA A 764 7.12 -37.38 118.12
N PRO A 765 6.32 -37.69 119.16
CA PRO A 765 6.70 -37.40 120.55
C PRO A 765 8.05 -38.01 120.97
N GLU A 766 8.39 -39.15 120.38
CA GLU A 766 9.66 -39.86 120.59
C GLU A 766 10.84 -39.09 119.96
N GLU A 767 10.67 -38.59 118.74
CA GLU A 767 11.67 -37.75 118.04
C GLU A 767 11.86 -36.39 118.72
N GLN A 768 10.78 -35.80 119.23
CA GLN A 768 10.80 -34.53 119.94
C GLN A 768 11.65 -34.60 121.23
N ALA A 769 11.65 -35.77 121.89
CA ALA A 769 12.40 -36.04 123.12
C ALA A 769 13.89 -36.37 122.90
N LEU A 770 14.34 -36.60 121.66
CA LEU A 770 15.75 -36.83 121.34
C LEU A 770 16.62 -35.60 121.62
N SER A 771 17.89 -35.84 121.99
CA SER A 771 18.87 -34.76 122.14
C SER A 771 19.21 -34.10 120.79
N PRO A 772 19.75 -32.86 120.78
CA PRO A 772 20.15 -32.19 119.54
C PRO A 772 21.14 -32.98 118.67
N GLY A 773 22.03 -33.76 119.28
CA GLY A 773 22.95 -34.64 118.54
C GLY A 773 22.23 -35.80 117.87
N GLU A 774 21.34 -36.48 118.60
CA GLU A 774 20.56 -37.62 118.09
C GLU A 774 19.60 -37.19 116.98
N LYS A 775 18.96 -36.02 117.09
CA LYS A 775 18.11 -35.43 116.02
C LYS A 775 18.88 -35.18 114.73
N ARG A 776 20.11 -34.66 114.81
CA ARG A 776 20.97 -34.46 113.63
C ARG A 776 21.43 -35.78 113.02
N SER A 777 21.77 -36.78 113.84
CA SER A 777 22.10 -38.12 113.35
C SER A 777 20.91 -38.78 112.64
N LEU A 778 19.69 -38.66 113.20
CA LEU A 778 18.47 -39.18 112.58
C LEU A 778 18.15 -38.46 111.26
N ALA A 779 18.29 -37.13 111.21
CA ALA A 779 18.13 -36.37 109.97
C ALA A 779 19.16 -36.78 108.89
N GLN A 780 20.40 -37.03 109.28
CA GLN A 780 21.43 -37.55 108.37
C GLN A 780 21.10 -38.95 107.88
N GLU A 781 20.64 -39.86 108.75
CA GLU A 781 20.16 -41.18 108.36
C GLU A 781 18.97 -41.10 107.38
N LEU A 782 18.07 -40.13 107.56
CA LEU A 782 16.91 -39.93 106.67
C LEU A 782 17.27 -39.45 105.26
N VAL A 783 18.40 -38.77 105.02
CA VAL A 783 18.77 -38.24 103.67
C VAL A 783 20.04 -38.85 103.06
N PHE A 784 20.82 -39.59 103.86
CA PHE A 784 21.96 -40.39 103.41
C PHE A 784 21.73 -41.91 103.52
N GLY A 785 20.64 -42.34 104.15
CA GLY A 785 20.27 -43.75 104.30
C GLY A 785 19.84 -44.43 103.00
N THR A 786 19.60 -45.74 103.10
CA THR A 786 19.22 -46.58 101.96
C THR A 786 17.85 -46.20 101.40
N GLY A 787 16.85 -45.94 102.25
CA GLY A 787 15.48 -45.59 101.81
C GLY A 787 15.44 -44.33 100.94
N TYR A 788 16.09 -43.24 101.35
CA TYR A 788 16.18 -42.02 100.54
C TYR A 788 16.90 -42.25 99.21
N SER A 789 17.97 -43.06 99.24
CA SER A 789 18.73 -43.42 98.06
C SER A 789 17.92 -44.31 97.10
N GLU A 790 17.04 -45.16 97.62
CA GLU A 790 16.09 -45.98 96.86
C GLU A 790 14.98 -45.12 96.23
N TYR A 791 14.38 -44.17 96.96
CA TYR A 791 13.44 -43.20 96.37
C TYR A 791 14.10 -42.39 95.25
N LYS A 792 15.28 -41.80 95.48
CA LYS A 792 16.00 -41.04 94.45
C LYS A 792 16.34 -41.90 93.22
N LYS A 793 16.74 -43.16 93.43
CA LYS A 793 16.99 -44.10 92.35
C LYS A 793 15.72 -44.39 91.54
N SER A 794 14.59 -44.66 92.19
CA SER A 794 13.30 -44.91 91.51
C SER A 794 12.78 -43.69 90.73
N ILE A 795 12.91 -42.48 91.32
CA ILE A 795 12.57 -41.22 90.64
C ILE A 795 13.45 -41.04 89.40
N ALA A 796 14.76 -41.24 89.52
CA ALA A 796 15.70 -41.13 88.40
C ALA A 796 15.41 -42.19 87.32
N GLU A 797 15.20 -43.45 87.69
CA GLU A 797 14.89 -44.52 86.73
C GLU A 797 13.61 -44.22 85.93
N HIS A 798 12.54 -43.74 86.57
CA HIS A 798 11.31 -43.37 85.87
C HIS A 798 11.44 -42.06 85.06
N ALA A 799 12.14 -41.04 85.58
CA ALA A 799 12.41 -39.81 84.84
C ALA A 799 13.25 -40.07 83.57
N THR A 800 14.29 -40.90 83.67
CA THR A 800 15.12 -41.32 82.52
C THR A 800 14.32 -42.17 81.55
N GLN A 801 13.57 -43.18 82.01
CA GLN A 801 12.70 -43.99 81.12
C GLN A 801 11.69 -43.15 80.34
N SER A 802 11.12 -42.11 80.98
CA SER A 802 10.22 -41.17 80.32
C SER A 802 10.93 -40.33 79.27
N THR A 803 12.02 -39.66 79.65
CA THR A 803 12.73 -38.72 78.77
C THR A 803 13.42 -39.42 77.60
N GLU A 804 14.07 -40.58 77.82
CA GLU A 804 14.63 -41.41 76.75
C GLU A 804 13.55 -41.87 75.75
N SER A 805 12.40 -42.35 76.24
CA SER A 805 11.31 -42.78 75.36
C SER A 805 10.69 -41.63 74.55
N LEU A 806 10.65 -40.42 75.09
CA LEU A 806 10.13 -39.23 74.39
C LEU A 806 11.12 -38.66 73.38
N ILE A 807 12.40 -38.58 73.75
CA ILE A 807 13.47 -38.15 72.86
C ILE A 807 13.59 -39.13 71.69
N ALA A 808 13.44 -40.44 71.92
CA ALA A 808 13.45 -41.44 70.86
C ALA A 808 12.26 -41.32 69.88
N ASP A 809 11.03 -41.13 70.36
CA ASP A 809 9.86 -40.94 69.48
C ASP A 809 9.95 -39.62 68.68
N PHE A 810 10.31 -38.52 69.33
CA PHE A 810 10.52 -37.25 68.62
C PHE A 810 11.72 -37.27 67.68
N GLU A 811 12.79 -38.02 67.99
CA GLU A 811 13.89 -38.25 67.06
C GLU A 811 13.43 -39.09 65.85
N GLU A 812 12.65 -40.15 66.04
CA GLU A 812 12.12 -40.93 64.92
C GLU A 812 11.19 -40.08 64.04
N GLN A 813 10.32 -39.26 64.64
CA GLN A 813 9.47 -38.32 63.92
C GLN A 813 10.30 -37.28 63.14
N ARG A 814 11.36 -36.73 63.76
CA ARG A 814 12.31 -35.80 63.11
C ARG A 814 13.04 -36.46 61.94
N GLN A 815 13.55 -37.67 62.11
CA GLN A 815 14.23 -38.43 61.05
C GLN A 815 13.28 -38.75 59.87
N ARG A 816 12.03 -39.18 60.16
CA ARG A 816 11.00 -39.40 59.13
C ARG A 816 10.64 -38.11 58.38
N ALA A 817 10.50 -36.99 59.08
CA ALA A 817 10.23 -35.68 58.47
C ALA A 817 11.38 -35.22 57.57
N MET A 818 12.64 -35.35 58.02
CA MET A 818 13.83 -35.05 57.22
C MET A 818 13.93 -35.94 55.97
N GLY A 819 13.72 -37.26 56.10
CA GLY A 819 13.78 -38.18 54.95
C GLY A 819 12.71 -37.89 53.88
N ASN A 820 11.51 -37.47 54.30
CA ASN A 820 10.46 -37.02 53.37
C ASN A 820 10.85 -35.71 52.67
N MET A 821 11.48 -34.78 53.41
CA MET A 821 12.01 -33.51 52.89
C MET A 821 13.09 -33.73 51.80
N ASP A 822 14.06 -34.61 52.04
CA ASP A 822 15.11 -34.94 51.07
C ASP A 822 14.51 -35.46 49.74
N GLY A 823 13.51 -36.35 49.82
CA GLY A 823 12.81 -36.86 48.64
C GLY A 823 12.08 -35.78 47.83
N LEU A 824 11.45 -34.81 48.51
CA LEU A 824 10.77 -33.68 47.88
C LEU A 824 11.76 -32.70 47.21
N ILE A 825 12.90 -32.42 47.84
CA ILE A 825 13.95 -31.55 47.28
C ILE A 825 14.57 -32.17 46.03
N VAL A 826 14.84 -33.49 46.04
CA VAL A 826 15.34 -34.20 44.86
C VAL A 826 14.32 -34.14 43.71
N LEU A 827 13.03 -34.35 44.00
CA LEU A 827 11.96 -34.23 43.00
C LEU A 827 11.88 -32.81 42.40
N GLN A 828 11.90 -31.77 43.24
CA GLN A 828 11.88 -30.37 42.79
C GLN A 828 13.11 -30.04 41.92
N THR A 829 14.28 -30.54 42.28
CA THR A 829 15.53 -30.35 41.51
C THR A 829 15.43 -31.00 40.13
N VAL A 830 14.91 -32.24 40.05
CA VAL A 830 14.70 -32.96 38.78
C VAL A 830 13.68 -32.24 37.90
N LEU A 831 12.55 -31.81 38.45
CA LEU A 831 11.53 -31.05 37.72
C LEU A 831 12.06 -29.70 37.20
N THR A 832 12.92 -29.04 37.98
CA THR A 832 13.55 -27.77 37.58
C THR A 832 14.51 -27.98 36.41
N GLY A 833 15.35 -29.02 36.48
CA GLY A 833 16.23 -29.41 35.37
C GLY A 833 15.46 -29.79 34.10
N LEU A 834 14.33 -30.51 34.24
CA LEU A 834 13.45 -30.85 33.12
C LEU A 834 12.85 -29.59 32.48
N PHE A 835 12.37 -28.62 33.28
CA PHE A 835 11.83 -27.36 32.78
C PHE A 835 12.86 -26.57 31.96
N PHE A 836 14.09 -26.42 32.46
CA PHE A 836 15.17 -25.79 31.72
C PHE A 836 15.48 -26.52 30.40
N LEU A 837 15.42 -27.85 30.38
CA LEU A 837 15.65 -28.64 29.17
C LEU A 837 14.53 -28.41 28.13
N VAL A 838 13.26 -28.32 28.56
CA VAL A 838 12.12 -27.98 27.69
C VAL A 838 12.25 -26.58 27.11
N VAL A 839 12.64 -25.58 27.92
CA VAL A 839 12.88 -24.20 27.45
C VAL A 839 14.03 -24.17 26.43
N LEU A 840 15.14 -24.86 26.72
CA LEU A 840 16.28 -24.95 25.81
C LEU A 840 15.92 -25.63 24.49
N ALA A 841 15.17 -26.74 24.52
CA ALA A 841 14.70 -27.44 23.33
C ALA A 841 13.76 -26.57 22.48
N THR A 842 12.87 -25.81 23.13
CA THR A 842 11.96 -24.86 22.45
C THR A 842 12.74 -23.74 21.77
N ALA A 843 13.73 -23.15 22.46
CA ALA A 843 14.59 -22.11 21.90
C ALA A 843 15.44 -22.63 20.74
N LEU A 844 15.99 -23.85 20.84
CA LEU A 844 16.74 -24.51 19.77
C LEU A 844 15.84 -24.79 18.56
N PHE A 845 14.61 -25.26 18.78
CA PHE A 845 13.62 -25.47 17.74
C PHE A 845 13.34 -24.18 16.97
N ILE A 846 13.00 -23.08 17.65
CA ILE A 846 12.74 -21.78 17.00
C ILE A 846 13.98 -21.27 16.24
N ALA A 847 15.16 -21.34 16.86
CA ALA A 847 16.40 -20.84 16.27
C ALA A 847 16.83 -21.60 15.01
N LEU A 848 16.64 -22.93 15.01
CA LEU A 848 16.96 -23.79 13.88
C LEU A 848 15.82 -23.81 12.85
N TRP A 849 14.60 -24.23 13.22
CA TRP A 849 13.54 -24.55 12.25
C TRP A 849 12.77 -23.35 11.70
N VAL A 850 12.88 -22.17 12.34
CA VAL A 850 12.18 -20.95 11.92
C VAL A 850 13.18 -19.86 11.54
N ARG A 851 13.96 -19.36 12.50
CA ARG A 851 14.72 -18.11 12.33
C ARG A 851 15.82 -18.21 11.29
N ARG A 852 16.61 -19.30 11.28
CA ARG A 852 17.70 -19.47 10.32
C ARG A 852 17.21 -19.66 8.87
N PRO A 853 16.25 -20.57 8.58
CA PRO A 853 15.63 -20.69 7.26
C PRO A 853 15.07 -19.38 6.76
N LEU A 854 14.21 -18.70 7.55
CA LEU A 854 13.57 -17.44 7.15
C LEU A 854 14.59 -16.36 6.75
N MET A 855 15.65 -16.18 7.54
CA MET A 855 16.71 -15.20 7.20
C MET A 855 17.46 -15.55 5.91
N HIS A 856 17.64 -16.84 5.59
CA HIS A 856 18.29 -17.27 4.35
C HIS A 856 17.35 -17.14 3.14
N MET A 857 16.07 -17.47 3.29
CA MET A 857 15.03 -17.23 2.29
C MET A 857 14.98 -15.75 1.89
N VAL A 858 14.89 -14.84 2.89
CA VAL A 858 14.86 -13.39 2.66
C VAL A 858 16.11 -12.87 1.95
N ALA A 859 17.28 -13.47 2.17
CA ALA A 859 18.50 -13.10 1.44
C ALA A 859 18.41 -13.46 -0.05
N LEU A 860 18.03 -14.70 -0.37
CA LEU A 860 17.85 -15.17 -1.76
C LEU A 860 16.75 -14.40 -2.51
N MET A 861 15.63 -14.11 -1.83
CA MET A 861 14.55 -13.28 -2.38
C MET A 861 15.03 -11.87 -2.77
N LYS A 862 15.90 -11.26 -1.95
CA LYS A 862 16.50 -9.94 -2.26
C LYS A 862 17.46 -9.97 -3.44
N GLU A 863 18.15 -11.09 -3.63
CA GLU A 863 19.03 -11.33 -4.79
C GLU A 863 18.26 -11.76 -6.06
N LYS A 864 16.91 -11.83 -6.00
CA LYS A 864 16.04 -12.30 -7.08
C LYS A 864 16.41 -13.70 -7.57
N GLN A 865 16.62 -14.62 -6.63
CA GLN A 865 16.91 -16.03 -6.89
C GLN A 865 15.82 -16.93 -6.33
N THR A 866 15.65 -18.11 -6.93
CA THR A 866 14.77 -19.17 -6.41
C THR A 866 15.20 -19.60 -5.02
N VAL A 867 14.24 -19.79 -4.14
CA VAL A 867 14.43 -20.11 -2.72
C VAL A 867 14.20 -21.61 -2.52
N PRO A 868 15.20 -22.41 -2.10
CA PRO A 868 15.00 -23.82 -1.84
C PRO A 868 14.02 -24.05 -0.66
N PRO A 869 13.26 -25.16 -0.64
CA PRO A 869 12.35 -25.49 0.46
C PRO A 869 13.12 -25.80 1.75
N MET A 870 13.03 -24.92 2.74
CA MET A 870 13.77 -25.01 4.00
C MET A 870 12.86 -24.83 5.23
N GLY A 871 13.30 -25.37 6.38
CA GLY A 871 12.60 -25.20 7.67
C GLY A 871 11.34 -26.06 7.83
N ALA A 872 10.41 -25.56 8.65
CA ALA A 872 9.10 -26.16 8.92
C ALA A 872 8.19 -26.18 7.67
N ARG A 873 7.13 -27.00 7.68
CA ARG A 873 6.24 -27.21 6.52
C ARG A 873 5.70 -25.90 5.93
N GLU A 874 5.30 -24.98 6.80
CA GLU A 874 4.75 -23.68 6.45
C GLU A 874 5.80 -22.78 5.76
N LEU A 875 7.07 -22.85 6.14
CA LEU A 875 8.16 -22.13 5.47
C LEU A 875 8.51 -22.74 4.11
N ARG A 876 8.43 -24.07 3.97
CA ARG A 876 8.59 -24.75 2.67
C ARG A 876 7.50 -24.34 1.69
N PHE A 877 6.25 -24.28 2.13
CA PHE A 877 5.14 -23.76 1.33
C PHE A 877 5.41 -22.33 0.84
N VAL A 878 5.93 -21.45 1.71
CA VAL A 878 6.34 -20.09 1.31
C VAL A 878 7.50 -20.09 0.30
N SER A 879 8.51 -20.98 0.43
CA SER A 879 9.55 -21.16 -0.61
C SER A 879 8.93 -21.57 -1.95
N ASP A 880 8.07 -22.58 -1.94
CA ASP A 880 7.49 -23.18 -3.15
C ASP A 880 6.56 -22.15 -3.85
N THR A 881 5.69 -21.46 -3.10
CA THR A 881 4.83 -20.37 -3.61
C THR A 881 5.66 -19.22 -4.19
N TYR A 882 6.70 -18.78 -3.49
CA TYR A 882 7.60 -17.73 -4.00
C TYR A 882 8.28 -18.15 -5.31
N ASN A 883 8.72 -19.40 -5.43
CA ASN A 883 9.36 -19.90 -6.66
C ASN A 883 8.38 -19.92 -7.83
N THR A 884 7.13 -20.36 -7.62
CA THR A 884 6.08 -20.34 -8.64
C THR A 884 5.84 -18.91 -9.15
N ILE A 885 5.60 -17.97 -8.22
CA ILE A 885 5.40 -16.54 -8.54
C ILE A 885 6.65 -15.94 -9.23
N PHE A 886 7.85 -16.32 -8.81
CA PHE A 886 9.10 -15.85 -9.40
C PHE A 886 9.30 -16.35 -10.84
N GLU A 887 9.02 -17.62 -11.10
CA GLU A 887 9.05 -18.18 -12.46
C GLU A 887 7.97 -17.57 -13.35
N GLU A 888 6.76 -17.40 -12.82
CA GLU A 888 5.63 -16.81 -13.54
C GLU A 888 5.89 -15.36 -13.93
N ASN A 889 6.34 -14.52 -12.99
CA ASN A 889 6.78 -13.15 -13.31
C ASN A 889 7.90 -13.15 -14.37
N ARG A 890 8.83 -14.12 -14.34
CA ARG A 890 9.87 -14.25 -15.37
C ARG A 890 9.27 -14.62 -16.75
N ARG A 891 8.22 -15.44 -16.79
CA ARG A 891 7.47 -15.79 -18.02
C ARG A 891 6.64 -14.61 -18.52
N ILE A 892 5.97 -13.86 -17.64
CA ILE A 892 5.21 -12.65 -17.97
C ILE A 892 6.14 -11.58 -18.55
N HIS A 893 7.26 -11.29 -17.90
CA HIS A 893 8.28 -10.37 -18.45
C HIS A 893 8.79 -10.83 -19.83
N ALA A 894 8.99 -12.14 -20.04
CA ALA A 894 9.35 -12.66 -21.36
C ALA A 894 8.24 -12.49 -22.41
N ARG A 895 6.96 -12.71 -22.06
CA ARG A 895 5.80 -12.43 -22.95
C ARG A 895 5.69 -10.94 -23.26
N LEU A 896 5.85 -10.06 -22.28
CA LEU A 896 5.82 -8.60 -22.47
C LEU A 896 6.95 -8.13 -23.38
N THR A 897 8.16 -8.66 -23.23
CA THR A 897 9.26 -8.41 -24.17
C THR A 897 8.91 -8.92 -25.57
N TYR A 898 8.34 -10.12 -25.70
CA TYR A 898 7.96 -10.70 -27.00
C TYR A 898 6.88 -9.87 -27.71
N GLY A 899 5.74 -9.61 -27.05
CA GLY A 899 4.66 -8.77 -27.61
C GLY A 899 5.05 -7.32 -27.84
N SER A 900 5.98 -6.77 -27.05
CA SER A 900 6.56 -5.45 -27.31
C SER A 900 7.50 -5.44 -28.53
N THR A 901 7.99 -6.58 -29.01
CA THR A 901 8.98 -6.66 -30.09
C THR A 901 8.49 -7.36 -31.36
N HIS A 902 7.33 -8.01 -31.33
CA HIS A 902 6.77 -8.75 -32.46
C HIS A 902 5.41 -8.19 -32.91
N ASP A 903 5.09 -8.38 -34.19
CA ASP A 903 3.82 -7.99 -34.81
C ASP A 903 2.76 -9.07 -34.54
N ALA A 904 1.60 -8.69 -34.00
CA ALA A 904 0.59 -9.63 -33.55
C ALA A 904 -0.03 -10.47 -34.70
N LEU A 905 -0.06 -9.95 -35.92
CA LEU A 905 -0.68 -10.62 -37.07
C LEU A 905 0.27 -11.62 -37.76
N THR A 906 1.52 -11.22 -37.99
CA THR A 906 2.50 -11.99 -38.78
C THR A 906 3.54 -12.71 -37.92
N GLY A 907 3.64 -12.34 -36.64
CA GLY A 907 4.66 -12.81 -35.71
C GLY A 907 6.08 -12.37 -36.06
N LEU A 908 6.29 -11.51 -37.07
CA LEU A 908 7.59 -10.91 -37.39
C LEU A 908 8.02 -9.92 -36.29
N PHE A 909 9.24 -9.40 -36.34
CA PHE A 909 9.59 -8.26 -35.50
C PHE A 909 8.73 -7.03 -35.88
N ASN A 910 8.27 -6.27 -34.89
CA ASN A 910 7.47 -5.06 -35.13
C ASN A 910 8.36 -3.82 -35.30
N ARG A 911 7.74 -2.67 -35.62
CA ARG A 911 8.41 -1.37 -35.73
C ARG A 911 9.24 -1.00 -34.49
N LYS A 912 8.75 -1.29 -33.29
CA LYS A 912 9.47 -0.98 -32.04
C LYS A 912 10.75 -1.82 -31.90
N ALA A 913 10.74 -3.08 -32.32
CA ALA A 913 11.94 -3.89 -32.42
C ALA A 913 12.89 -3.41 -33.52
N TYR A 914 12.37 -2.95 -34.67
CA TYR A 914 13.18 -2.34 -35.72
C TYR A 914 13.94 -1.11 -35.19
N ASP A 915 13.24 -0.19 -34.53
CA ASP A 915 13.82 1.04 -34.00
C ASP A 915 14.92 0.73 -32.96
N ILE A 916 14.68 -0.20 -32.03
CA ILE A 916 15.65 -0.64 -31.01
C ILE A 916 16.85 -1.38 -31.63
N MET A 917 16.60 -2.40 -32.45
CA MET A 917 17.68 -3.24 -33.00
C MET A 917 18.58 -2.51 -33.99
N ARG A 918 18.07 -1.46 -34.65
CA ARG A 918 18.85 -0.61 -35.55
C ARG A 918 19.89 0.25 -34.80
N GLU A 919 19.63 0.66 -33.56
CA GLU A 919 20.56 1.47 -32.77
C GLU A 919 21.77 0.65 -32.28
N ASP A 920 21.56 -0.61 -31.91
CA ASP A 920 22.62 -1.53 -31.44
C ASP A 920 23.39 -2.26 -32.56
N MET A 921 22.98 -2.09 -33.83
CA MET A 921 23.54 -2.85 -34.96
C MET A 921 24.78 -2.19 -35.60
N ASP A 922 25.80 -3.00 -35.89
CA ASP A 922 26.91 -2.60 -36.76
C ASP A 922 26.45 -2.53 -38.22
N MET A 923 26.02 -1.33 -38.63
CA MET A 923 25.55 -1.02 -39.98
C MET A 923 26.65 -1.04 -41.05
N SER A 924 27.92 -1.34 -40.73
CA SER A 924 29.03 -1.28 -41.69
C SER A 924 29.05 -2.43 -42.72
N ARG A 925 28.42 -3.57 -42.41
CA ARG A 925 28.32 -4.74 -43.30
C ARG A 925 26.89 -5.29 -43.33
N THR A 926 25.96 -4.46 -43.76
CA THR A 926 24.53 -4.76 -43.84
C THR A 926 23.93 -4.41 -45.20
N ALA A 927 22.86 -5.10 -45.59
CA ALA A 927 21.95 -4.66 -46.64
C ALA A 927 20.56 -4.41 -46.05
N LEU A 928 19.99 -3.24 -46.34
CA LEU A 928 18.64 -2.85 -45.94
C LEU A 928 17.71 -2.97 -47.14
N LEU A 929 16.62 -3.70 -46.96
CA LEU A 929 15.56 -3.88 -47.95
C LEU A 929 14.27 -3.27 -47.40
N LEU A 930 13.72 -2.26 -48.08
CA LEU A 930 12.38 -1.74 -47.80
C LEU A 930 11.39 -2.35 -48.80
N ILE A 931 10.30 -2.93 -48.30
CA ILE A 931 9.40 -3.82 -49.03
C ILE A 931 7.96 -3.34 -48.89
N ASP A 932 7.25 -3.24 -50.01
CA ASP A 932 5.85 -2.80 -50.12
C ASP A 932 5.02 -3.85 -50.85
N VAL A 933 3.84 -4.21 -50.31
CA VAL A 933 2.93 -5.17 -50.95
C VAL A 933 2.08 -4.48 -52.02
N ASP A 934 2.31 -4.84 -53.28
CA ASP A 934 1.70 -4.17 -54.41
C ASP A 934 0.17 -4.30 -54.41
N LYS A 935 -0.50 -3.13 -54.46
CA LYS A 935 -1.96 -2.99 -54.54
C LYS A 935 -2.73 -3.54 -53.33
N PHE A 936 -2.09 -3.72 -52.17
CA PHE A 936 -2.73 -4.27 -50.96
C PHE A 936 -4.08 -3.61 -50.63
N LYS A 937 -4.16 -2.28 -50.64
CA LYS A 937 -5.44 -1.55 -50.46
C LYS A 937 -6.55 -2.02 -51.41
N SER A 938 -6.24 -2.20 -52.70
CA SER A 938 -7.20 -2.69 -53.70
C SER A 938 -7.64 -4.13 -53.44
N ILE A 939 -6.82 -4.93 -52.76
CA ILE A 939 -7.18 -6.29 -52.36
C ILE A 939 -8.16 -6.23 -51.18
N ASN A 940 -7.88 -5.43 -50.15
CA ASN A 940 -8.80 -5.21 -49.02
C ASN A 940 -10.16 -4.67 -49.49
N ASP A 941 -10.14 -3.65 -50.37
CA ASP A 941 -11.35 -3.02 -50.93
C ASP A 941 -12.19 -4.00 -51.79
N THR A 942 -11.60 -5.09 -52.30
CA THR A 942 -12.27 -6.07 -53.20
C THR A 942 -12.65 -7.37 -52.50
N HIS A 943 -11.83 -7.83 -51.55
CA HIS A 943 -11.93 -9.16 -50.93
C HIS A 943 -12.16 -9.13 -49.40
N GLY A 944 -12.17 -7.95 -48.79
CA GLY A 944 -12.31 -7.78 -47.34
C GLY A 944 -10.98 -7.83 -46.58
N HIS A 945 -10.99 -7.30 -45.36
CA HIS A 945 -9.79 -7.20 -44.52
C HIS A 945 -9.25 -8.56 -44.08
N ASP A 946 -10.10 -9.56 -43.85
CA ASP A 946 -9.67 -10.92 -43.44
C ASP A 946 -8.78 -11.59 -44.50
N VAL A 947 -9.10 -11.39 -45.78
CA VAL A 947 -8.29 -11.88 -46.91
C VAL A 947 -6.99 -11.08 -47.03
N GLY A 948 -7.02 -9.79 -46.73
CA GLY A 948 -5.82 -8.97 -46.58
C GLY A 948 -4.88 -9.46 -45.48
N ASP A 949 -5.43 -9.80 -44.32
CA ASP A 949 -4.68 -10.28 -43.17
C ASP A 949 -4.05 -11.67 -43.42
N LEU A 950 -4.76 -12.57 -44.12
CA LEU A 950 -4.22 -13.82 -44.61
C LEU A 950 -3.09 -13.59 -45.65
N LEU A 951 -3.25 -12.61 -46.53
CA LEU A 951 -2.21 -12.24 -47.51
C LEU A 951 -0.96 -11.69 -46.82
N LEU A 952 -1.09 -10.87 -45.78
CA LEU A 952 0.04 -10.34 -45.01
C LEU A 952 0.78 -11.44 -44.22
N LYS A 953 0.05 -12.39 -43.63
CA LYS A 953 0.64 -13.61 -43.06
C LYS A 953 1.43 -14.38 -44.10
N ARG A 954 0.89 -14.52 -45.33
CA ARG A 954 1.56 -15.20 -46.43
C ARG A 954 2.82 -14.49 -46.91
N VAL A 955 2.80 -13.16 -47.01
CA VAL A 955 4.00 -12.35 -47.31
C VAL A 955 5.06 -12.55 -46.24
N ALA A 956 4.69 -12.55 -44.95
CA ALA A 956 5.62 -12.78 -43.86
C ALA A 956 6.28 -14.18 -43.89
N GLU A 957 5.51 -15.23 -44.22
CA GLU A 957 6.05 -16.58 -44.46
C GLU A 957 7.05 -16.61 -45.62
N VAL A 958 6.70 -16.02 -46.77
CA VAL A 958 7.54 -15.99 -47.97
C VAL A 958 8.85 -15.23 -47.68
N LEU A 959 8.79 -14.12 -46.95
CA LEU A 959 9.99 -13.39 -46.52
C LEU A 959 10.85 -14.22 -45.56
N ARG A 960 10.26 -14.84 -44.52
CA ARG A 960 10.99 -15.76 -43.62
C ARG A 960 11.66 -16.92 -44.34
N TYR A 961 11.03 -17.44 -45.40
CA TYR A 961 11.58 -18.53 -46.20
C TYR A 961 12.70 -18.06 -47.15
N SER A 962 12.59 -16.85 -47.68
CA SER A 962 13.55 -16.29 -48.66
C SER A 962 14.83 -15.75 -48.00
N PHE A 963 14.81 -15.41 -46.71
CA PHE A 963 15.94 -14.86 -45.96
C PHE A 963 16.48 -15.85 -44.91
N ARG A 964 17.70 -15.61 -44.41
CA ARG A 964 18.38 -16.50 -43.45
C ARG A 964 17.80 -16.31 -42.06
N SER A 965 17.95 -17.29 -41.16
CA SER A 965 17.60 -17.14 -39.74
C SER A 965 18.44 -16.10 -38.99
N THR A 966 19.51 -15.60 -39.60
CA THR A 966 20.36 -14.49 -39.12
C THR A 966 19.94 -13.13 -39.69
N ASP A 967 19.11 -13.11 -40.73
CA ASP A 967 18.58 -11.89 -41.33
C ASP A 967 17.33 -11.49 -40.53
N LEU A 968 17.21 -10.20 -40.18
CA LEU A 968 16.11 -9.70 -39.35
C LEU A 968 14.96 -9.24 -40.25
N VAL A 969 13.78 -9.85 -40.09
CA VAL A 969 12.58 -9.56 -40.88
C VAL A 969 11.54 -8.88 -40.00
N PHE A 970 11.12 -7.68 -40.40
CA PHE A 970 10.23 -6.79 -39.68
C PHE A 970 8.96 -6.49 -40.50
N ARG A 971 7.86 -6.21 -39.79
CA ARG A 971 6.69 -5.51 -40.33
C ARG A 971 6.54 -4.19 -39.59
N LEU A 972 6.54 -3.07 -40.32
CA LEU A 972 6.49 -1.73 -39.72
C LEU A 972 5.06 -1.24 -39.48
N GLY A 973 4.11 -1.74 -40.28
CA GLY A 973 2.69 -1.44 -40.20
C GLY A 973 2.03 -1.66 -41.56
N GLY A 974 0.71 -1.89 -41.61
CA GLY A 974 -0.02 -2.06 -42.88
C GLY A 974 0.60 -3.12 -43.78
N ASP A 975 0.98 -2.71 -44.99
CA ASP A 975 1.65 -3.41 -46.08
C ASP A 975 3.19 -3.20 -46.14
N GLU A 976 3.79 -2.51 -45.16
CA GLU A 976 5.22 -2.21 -45.13
C GLU A 976 6.04 -3.25 -44.34
N PHE A 977 7.02 -3.83 -45.00
CA PHE A 977 7.97 -4.79 -44.45
C PHE A 977 9.41 -4.30 -44.63
N VAL A 978 10.30 -4.74 -43.74
CA VAL A 978 11.73 -4.45 -43.83
C VAL A 978 12.54 -5.72 -43.59
N VAL A 979 13.60 -5.92 -44.37
CA VAL A 979 14.59 -6.96 -44.11
C VAL A 979 15.95 -6.29 -43.92
N ILE A 980 16.62 -6.62 -42.82
CA ILE A 980 18.02 -6.29 -42.59
C ILE A 980 18.82 -7.59 -42.73
N MET A 981 19.65 -7.67 -43.78
CA MET A 981 20.64 -8.73 -43.92
C MET A 981 21.93 -8.29 -43.24
N ALA A 982 22.43 -9.09 -42.31
CA ALA A 982 23.67 -8.83 -41.57
C ALA A 982 24.85 -9.62 -42.16
N ASP A 983 26.07 -9.11 -41.95
CA ASP A 983 27.34 -9.70 -42.46
C ASP A 983 27.38 -9.85 -44.00
N VAL A 984 26.86 -8.85 -44.72
CA VAL A 984 26.83 -8.79 -46.20
C VAL A 984 27.38 -7.48 -46.75
N ASP A 985 27.85 -7.55 -48.00
CA ASP A 985 28.38 -6.43 -48.79
C ASP A 985 27.82 -6.49 -50.23
N SER A 986 28.17 -5.51 -51.05
CA SER A 986 27.66 -5.36 -52.42
C SER A 986 27.97 -6.52 -53.37
N SER A 987 28.81 -7.49 -53.00
CA SER A 987 29.05 -8.69 -53.81
C SER A 987 27.83 -9.62 -53.93
N VAL A 988 26.87 -9.55 -52.99
CA VAL A 988 25.65 -10.38 -53.02
C VAL A 988 24.46 -9.74 -53.76
N ARG A 989 24.66 -8.61 -54.47
CA ARG A 989 23.60 -7.88 -55.21
C ARG A 989 22.71 -8.79 -56.07
N ASP A 990 23.32 -9.67 -56.88
CA ASP A 990 22.56 -10.59 -57.75
C ASP A 990 21.77 -11.63 -56.94
N GLN A 991 22.31 -12.13 -55.82
CA GLN A 991 21.62 -13.09 -54.95
C GLN A 991 20.41 -12.47 -54.23
N VAL A 992 20.51 -11.20 -53.84
CA VAL A 992 19.38 -10.45 -53.24
C VAL A 992 18.27 -10.29 -54.27
N LYS A 993 18.62 -9.95 -55.51
CA LYS A 993 17.65 -9.87 -56.61
C LYS A 993 16.98 -11.22 -56.89
N ASP A 994 17.75 -12.30 -57.04
CA ASP A 994 17.21 -13.64 -57.29
C ASP A 994 16.23 -14.09 -56.18
N LYS A 995 16.51 -13.74 -54.91
CA LYS A 995 15.60 -14.01 -53.78
C LYS A 995 14.28 -13.25 -53.88
N ILE A 996 14.32 -11.97 -54.26
CA ILE A 996 13.11 -11.14 -54.39
C ILE A 996 12.29 -11.57 -55.59
N ASP A 997 12.93 -11.90 -56.72
CA ASP A 997 12.27 -12.44 -57.90
C ASP A 997 11.61 -13.81 -57.59
N GLN A 998 12.26 -14.67 -56.79
CA GLN A 998 11.66 -15.92 -56.30
C GLN A 998 10.46 -15.68 -55.36
N ALA A 999 10.56 -14.76 -54.41
CA ALA A 999 9.45 -14.37 -53.53
C ALA A 999 8.24 -13.87 -54.34
N ASN A 1000 8.48 -13.06 -55.37
CA ASN A 1000 7.44 -12.58 -56.29
C ASN A 1000 6.81 -13.71 -57.09
N VAL A 1001 7.57 -14.70 -57.55
CA VAL A 1001 7.01 -15.89 -58.23
C VAL A 1001 6.12 -16.71 -57.29
N MET A 1002 6.45 -16.81 -56.00
CA MET A 1002 5.62 -17.49 -55.00
C MET A 1002 4.30 -16.75 -54.73
N LEU A 1003 4.33 -15.41 -54.68
CA LEU A 1003 3.16 -14.57 -54.41
C LEU A 1003 2.24 -14.35 -55.63
N GLN A 1004 2.76 -14.48 -56.85
CA GLN A 1004 1.98 -14.43 -58.09
C GLN A 1004 1.31 -15.76 -58.48
N LYS A 1005 1.74 -16.87 -57.90
CA LYS A 1005 1.15 -18.20 -58.09
C LYS A 1005 0.80 -18.85 -56.74
N PRO A 1006 -0.15 -18.26 -55.99
CA PRO A 1006 -0.63 -18.87 -54.76
C PRO A 1006 -1.26 -20.23 -55.06
N ASN A 1007 -0.93 -21.24 -54.27
CA ASN A 1007 -1.62 -22.54 -54.28
C ASN A 1007 -2.89 -22.52 -53.41
N ASP A 1008 -3.17 -21.37 -52.77
CA ASP A 1008 -3.87 -21.27 -51.50
C ASP A 1008 -5.12 -20.34 -51.61
N ASP A 1009 -5.81 -20.34 -52.75
CA ASP A 1009 -7.01 -19.52 -53.12
C ASP A 1009 -6.92 -17.97 -52.92
N LEU A 1010 -5.80 -17.46 -52.42
CA LEU A 1010 -5.54 -16.03 -52.21
C LEU A 1010 -5.39 -15.25 -53.53
N PRO A 1011 -5.74 -13.95 -53.55
CA PRO A 1011 -5.50 -13.10 -54.71
C PRO A 1011 -3.98 -12.92 -54.97
N PRO A 1012 -3.51 -13.04 -56.24
CA PRO A 1012 -2.09 -12.94 -56.55
C PRO A 1012 -1.56 -11.52 -56.32
N THR A 1013 -0.40 -11.41 -55.70
CA THR A 1013 0.26 -10.13 -55.41
C THR A 1013 1.75 -10.16 -55.77
N SER A 1014 2.42 -9.03 -55.60
CA SER A 1014 3.86 -8.86 -55.77
C SER A 1014 4.41 -7.89 -54.72
N LEU A 1015 5.73 -7.88 -54.59
CA LEU A 1015 6.50 -7.00 -53.74
C LEU A 1015 7.29 -6.03 -54.62
N SER A 1016 7.18 -4.74 -54.30
CA SER A 1016 8.12 -3.72 -54.75
C SER A 1016 9.19 -3.56 -53.68
N VAL A 1017 10.48 -3.64 -54.04
CA VAL A 1017 11.59 -3.67 -53.06
C VAL A 1017 12.71 -2.69 -53.41
N GLY A 1018 13.01 -1.77 -52.50
CA GLY A 1018 14.19 -0.92 -52.56
C GLY A 1018 15.32 -1.51 -51.73
N VAL A 1019 16.53 -1.62 -52.30
CA VAL A 1019 17.70 -2.21 -51.64
C VAL A 1019 18.84 -1.22 -51.56
N ALA A 1020 19.42 -1.02 -50.38
CA ALA A 1020 20.67 -0.30 -50.19
C ALA A 1020 21.69 -1.12 -49.38
N PHE A 1021 22.97 -0.94 -49.71
CA PHE A 1021 24.08 -1.62 -49.04
C PHE A 1021 24.90 -0.63 -48.20
N ALA A 1022 25.52 -1.16 -47.14
CA ALA A 1022 26.42 -0.42 -46.27
C ALA A 1022 27.68 0.08 -46.97
N ASP A 1023 28.27 -0.73 -47.84
CA ASP A 1023 29.51 -0.46 -48.60
C ASP A 1023 29.27 0.43 -49.84
N ARG A 1024 28.39 1.41 -49.71
CA ARG A 1024 28.05 2.41 -50.73
C ARG A 1024 29.17 3.43 -50.94
N GLN A 1025 29.17 4.10 -52.10
CA GLN A 1025 30.17 5.11 -52.48
C GLN A 1025 30.18 6.36 -51.58
N ASN A 1026 29.12 6.58 -50.79
CA ASN A 1026 29.03 7.66 -49.80
C ASN A 1026 28.72 7.09 -48.40
N PRO A 1027 29.73 6.74 -47.59
CA PRO A 1027 29.54 6.12 -46.27
C PRO A 1027 28.69 6.97 -45.32
N ASP A 1028 28.77 8.31 -45.42
CA ASP A 1028 28.07 9.26 -44.55
C ASP A 1028 26.59 9.49 -44.94
N GLY A 1029 26.11 8.86 -46.02
CA GLY A 1029 24.69 8.91 -46.41
C GLY A 1029 23.79 8.07 -45.50
N ASP A 1030 22.49 8.34 -45.50
CA ASP A 1030 21.49 7.52 -44.80
C ASP A 1030 21.06 6.33 -45.67
N ILE A 1031 21.40 5.11 -45.23
CA ILE A 1031 21.06 3.85 -45.91
C ILE A 1031 19.54 3.65 -46.04
N PHE A 1032 18.73 4.18 -45.12
CA PHE A 1032 17.27 4.12 -45.18
C PHE A 1032 16.76 4.96 -46.35
N LYS A 1033 17.24 6.19 -46.47
CA LYS A 1033 16.91 7.12 -47.55
C LYS A 1033 17.34 6.61 -48.93
N ASP A 1034 18.49 5.95 -49.01
CA ASP A 1034 18.97 5.31 -50.24
C ASP A 1034 18.04 4.13 -50.65
N ALA A 1035 17.63 3.29 -49.69
CA ALA A 1035 16.71 2.18 -49.94
C ALA A 1035 15.30 2.68 -50.31
N ASP A 1036 14.80 3.74 -49.66
CA ASP A 1036 13.51 4.36 -49.98
C ASP A 1036 13.50 5.00 -51.38
N THR A 1037 14.59 5.69 -51.74
CA THR A 1037 14.79 6.22 -53.10
C THR A 1037 14.79 5.10 -54.15
N ALA A 1038 15.33 3.92 -53.82
CA ALA A 1038 15.28 2.75 -54.70
C ALA A 1038 13.85 2.16 -54.78
N LEU A 1039 13.13 2.06 -53.66
CA LEU A 1039 11.74 1.57 -53.59
C LEU A 1039 10.79 2.46 -54.41
N TYR A 1040 10.92 3.78 -54.27
CA TYR A 1040 10.15 4.76 -55.05
C TYR A 1040 10.35 4.56 -56.56
N ARG A 1041 11.59 4.32 -57.02
CA ARG A 1041 11.88 4.00 -58.43
C ARG A 1041 11.26 2.70 -58.90
N VAL A 1042 11.13 1.67 -58.06
CA VAL A 1042 10.40 0.42 -58.42
C VAL A 1042 8.93 0.72 -58.64
N LYS A 1043 8.33 1.52 -57.73
CA LYS A 1043 6.92 1.91 -57.81
C LYS A 1043 6.62 2.73 -59.08
N GLU A 1044 7.53 3.60 -59.52
CA GLU A 1044 7.43 4.31 -60.81
C GLU A 1044 7.67 3.41 -62.04
N ALA A 1045 8.58 2.44 -61.96
CA ALA A 1045 8.95 1.56 -63.08
C ALA A 1045 7.88 0.52 -63.46
N GLY A 1046 6.74 0.50 -62.77
CA GLY A 1046 5.62 -0.42 -63.03
C GLY A 1046 5.30 -1.40 -61.90
N ARG A 1047 6.01 -1.32 -60.76
CA ARG A 1047 5.93 -2.23 -59.60
C ARG A 1047 6.41 -3.66 -59.91
N CYS A 1048 6.40 -4.54 -58.91
CA CYS A 1048 6.89 -5.92 -58.95
C CYS A 1048 8.40 -6.05 -59.27
N GLY A 1049 9.22 -6.27 -58.24
CA GLY A 1049 10.66 -6.57 -58.35
C GLY A 1049 11.49 -5.70 -57.42
N CYS A 1050 12.80 -5.60 -57.70
CA CYS A 1050 13.70 -4.75 -56.91
C CYS A 1050 14.57 -3.80 -57.74
N ILE A 1051 14.89 -2.65 -57.15
CA ILE A 1051 16.00 -1.79 -57.57
C ILE A 1051 17.00 -1.71 -56.41
N ILE A 1052 18.28 -1.78 -56.76
CA ILE A 1052 19.40 -1.60 -55.85
C ILE A 1052 20.02 -0.23 -56.12
N TYR A 1053 20.29 0.53 -55.07
CA TYR A 1053 20.94 1.84 -55.13
C TYR A 1053 22.43 1.75 -55.52
#